data_AF-A0A379SMF1-F1
#
_entry.id   AF-A0A379SMF1-F1
#
_cell.length_a   1.000
_cell.length_b   1.000
_cell.length_c   1.000
_cell.angle_alpha   90.00
_cell.angle_beta   90.00
_cell.angle_gamma   90.00
#
_symmetry.space_group_name_H-M   'P 1'
#
loop_
_entity.id
_entity.type
_entity.pdbx_description
1 polymer ?
#
loop_
_entity_poly.entity_id
_entity_poly.type
_entity_poly.pdbx_seq_one_letter_code
_entity_poly.pdbx_strand_id
1 'polypeptide(L)'
;MLQDLRYEYDPVGNVKCVRNDAEETRFWRNQQVEPENRYGYDSLYQLVSASGREKVNIGQQNRSFFPADSISCTRYLRTYTYDSGNNLTRIRHSASGSGNCHTTYITVSDSSNRAVLRSLAATPAEVEMHFGPSGEQLQLQPGQALAWTERGELLQVTPVEREGAQDDWEYYRYDARSQRVVKGSRRQTGSGTLTQRVVYLPGLELRTKSSGESLQTVVSDNVRLLHWESGKPEGLSNDGLRYSYENLTGSSGLEVDEDGCIISVEEYYPYGGTSVWSGSSETEADYKTVRYSGKEQDATGLYYYGYRYYQTWAGRWTSADPAGTADGLNMYRMCRNNPVTFRDSNGLLTEKEIQILMFQTRQHMSQTGKDLESVMHNILGLNGDDAAVIRSRLGNTFPEPRASTSGINEITAFEEQIEAMSMPGGSPLHIDLPSLMPENFQYPLYPDCCVELPPLTSSDTSDDDMYGVESPEMSLPEITPELMTSHFPNMSEADRQALEYIANPENFSHTLYADGTVVSFSYKRFPGRFTNNYKPDTWAFLCNFKSQEIDKGVYPYFASHVAQYQYLLAAVSGGWVGQMPSTLIRKNVINEDTIANTAGLKGEQLMSAFLNNTPNGKSTAKILEAFNLNATSVKIKNTYGDVNFYVNLKRK
;
A
#
# COMPACT_ATOMS: atom_id res chain seq x y z
N MET A 1 25.09 -11.54 6.03
CA MET A 1 23.82 -10.82 5.81
C MET A 1 23.99 -10.00 4.55
N LEU A 2 23.16 -10.20 3.52
CA LEU A 2 23.27 -9.47 2.24
C LEU A 2 22.40 -8.21 2.19
N GLN A 3 21.34 -8.16 3.02
CA GLN A 3 20.41 -7.05 3.11
C GLN A 3 19.79 -7.01 4.52
N ASP A 4 19.69 -5.82 5.13
CA ASP A 4 18.99 -5.58 6.41
C ASP A 4 18.24 -4.24 6.32
N LEU A 5 17.09 -4.25 5.64
CA LEU A 5 16.27 -3.05 5.45
C LEU A 5 15.46 -2.73 6.71
N ARG A 6 15.62 -1.50 7.21
CA ARG A 6 14.87 -0.92 8.32
C ARG A 6 14.01 0.22 7.82
N TYR A 7 12.72 0.14 8.10
CA TYR A 7 11.74 1.15 7.73
C TYR A 7 11.30 1.93 8.96
N GLU A 8 11.33 3.27 8.86
CA GLU A 8 10.71 4.16 9.84
C GLU A 8 9.48 4.81 9.21
N TYR A 9 8.41 4.92 9.98
CA TYR A 9 7.13 5.43 9.52
C TYR A 9 6.71 6.67 10.32
N ASP A 10 5.92 7.53 9.70
CA ASP A 10 5.14 8.53 10.42
C ASP A 10 3.90 7.89 11.10
N PRO A 11 3.13 8.64 11.92
CA PRO A 11 1.96 8.08 12.61
C PRO A 11 0.84 7.54 11.72
N VAL A 12 0.77 7.96 10.45
CA VAL A 12 -0.26 7.49 9.50
C VAL A 12 0.25 6.36 8.60
N GLY A 13 1.52 5.97 8.76
CA GLY A 13 2.14 4.86 8.05
C GLY A 13 2.88 5.26 6.78
N ASN A 14 3.17 6.54 6.53
CA ASN A 14 4.05 6.93 5.43
C ASN A 14 5.50 6.60 5.78
N VAL A 15 6.24 6.04 4.83
CA VAL A 15 7.67 5.69 5.02
C VAL A 15 8.51 6.97 5.10
N LYS A 16 9.04 7.31 6.28
CA LYS A 16 9.92 8.48 6.48
C LYS A 16 11.40 8.19 6.24
N CYS A 17 11.83 6.96 6.51
CA CYS A 17 13.22 6.56 6.40
C CYS A 17 13.31 5.09 5.96
N VAL A 18 14.28 4.79 5.10
CA VAL A 18 14.71 3.43 4.80
C VAL A 18 16.22 3.36 4.93
N ARG A 19 16.72 2.46 5.77
CA ARG A 19 18.15 2.24 5.99
C ARG A 19 18.51 0.78 5.70
N ASN A 20 19.63 0.54 5.03
CA ASN A 20 20.17 -0.81 4.86
C ASN A 20 21.37 -1.04 5.80
N ASP A 21 21.14 -1.72 6.92
CA ASP A 21 22.17 -1.98 7.96
C ASP A 21 23.18 -3.05 7.55
N ALA A 22 22.94 -3.77 6.45
CA ALA A 22 23.92 -4.69 5.88
C ALA A 22 25.02 -3.98 5.09
N GLU A 23 24.86 -2.69 4.79
CA GLU A 23 25.83 -1.92 4.01
C GLU A 23 26.60 -0.91 4.86
N GLU A 24 27.91 -0.84 4.64
CA GLU A 24 28.76 0.14 5.30
C GLU A 24 28.61 1.54 4.70
N THR A 25 28.65 2.55 5.57
CA THR A 25 28.78 3.95 5.17
C THR A 25 30.08 4.17 4.40
N ARG A 26 29.98 4.77 3.21
CA ARG A 26 31.13 5.09 2.36
C ARG A 26 31.41 6.58 2.33
N PHE A 27 32.57 6.96 1.81
CA PHE A 27 32.93 8.37 1.62
C PHE A 27 33.26 8.64 0.16
N TRP A 28 32.68 9.71 -0.40
CA TRP A 28 33.01 10.19 -1.75
C TRP A 28 33.21 11.71 -1.73
N ARG A 29 34.39 12.18 -2.17
CA ARG A 29 34.77 13.61 -2.13
C ARG A 29 34.48 14.29 -0.78
N ASN A 30 34.89 13.66 0.32
CA ASN A 30 34.64 14.13 1.70
C ASN A 30 33.16 14.25 2.09
N GLN A 31 32.23 13.64 1.34
CA GLN A 31 30.84 13.46 1.76
C GLN A 31 30.63 12.05 2.29
N GLN A 32 29.94 11.94 3.42
CA GLN A 32 29.44 10.69 3.96
C GLN A 32 28.25 10.21 3.11
N VAL A 33 28.36 9.00 2.57
CA VAL A 33 27.35 8.35 1.72
C VAL A 33 26.81 7.16 2.50
N GLU A 34 25.81 7.46 3.34
CA GLU A 34 25.09 6.43 4.09
C GLU A 34 24.07 5.73 3.19
N PRO A 35 23.84 4.42 3.36
CA PRO A 35 22.76 3.66 2.71
C PRO A 35 21.41 3.96 3.37
N GLU A 36 21.11 5.25 3.55
CA GLU A 36 19.91 5.78 4.18
C GLU A 36 19.20 6.74 3.23
N ASN A 37 17.92 6.44 3.01
CA ASN A 37 16.99 7.25 2.27
C ASN A 37 16.00 7.91 3.23
N ARG A 38 15.77 9.23 3.06
CA ARG A 38 14.80 9.98 3.86
C ARG A 38 13.75 10.62 2.98
N TYR A 39 12.52 10.64 3.46
CA TYR A 39 11.35 11.10 2.73
C TYR A 39 10.58 12.13 3.55
N GLY A 40 10.09 13.17 2.88
CA GLY A 40 9.23 14.20 3.47
C GLY A 40 7.94 14.31 2.67
N TYR A 41 6.85 14.52 3.40
CA TYR A 41 5.49 14.56 2.86
C TYR A 41 4.81 15.89 3.21
N ASP A 42 3.87 16.33 2.37
CA ASP A 42 2.93 17.38 2.74
C ASP A 42 1.72 16.83 3.52
N SER A 43 0.76 17.70 3.86
CA SER A 43 -0.44 17.33 4.60
C SER A 43 -1.41 16.44 3.81
N LEU A 44 -1.25 16.35 2.48
CA LEU A 44 -2.00 15.41 1.63
C LEU A 44 -1.25 14.08 1.45
N TYR A 45 -0.16 13.89 2.21
CA TYR A 45 0.73 12.75 2.16
C TYR A 45 1.40 12.53 0.79
N GLN A 46 1.55 13.60 0.01
CA GLN A 46 2.30 13.57 -1.24
C GLN A 46 3.78 13.70 -0.94
N LEU A 47 4.61 12.94 -1.63
CA LEU A 47 6.05 12.95 -1.43
C LEU A 47 6.66 14.27 -1.92
N VAL A 48 6.96 15.22 -1.05
CA VAL A 48 7.54 16.52 -1.44
C VAL A 48 9.06 16.54 -1.46
N SER A 49 9.72 15.61 -0.76
CA SER A 49 11.17 15.48 -0.78
C SER A 49 11.66 14.04 -0.59
N ALA A 50 12.76 13.69 -1.23
CA ALA A 50 13.42 12.42 -1.04
C ALA A 50 14.94 12.57 -1.18
N SER A 51 15.70 12.02 -0.24
CA SER A 51 17.14 11.86 -0.35
C SER A 51 17.52 10.39 -0.42
N GLY A 52 18.65 10.11 -1.03
CA GLY A 52 19.20 8.78 -1.17
C GLY A 52 20.57 8.86 -1.84
N ARG A 53 21.01 7.75 -2.43
CA ARG A 53 22.27 7.69 -3.17
C ARG A 53 22.04 7.34 -4.64
N GLU A 54 22.98 7.79 -5.45
CA GLU A 54 23.01 7.49 -6.88
C GLU A 54 24.45 7.24 -7.33
N LYS A 55 24.59 6.51 -8.45
CA LYS A 55 25.87 6.36 -9.13
C LYS A 55 26.41 7.72 -9.59
N VAL A 56 27.69 7.98 -9.36
CA VAL A 56 28.39 9.13 -9.94
C VAL A 56 28.37 9.01 -11.47
N ASN A 57 28.06 10.11 -12.15
CA ASN A 57 27.89 10.20 -13.61
C ASN A 57 26.69 9.40 -14.18
N ILE A 58 25.64 9.14 -13.38
CA ILE A 58 24.39 8.55 -13.90
C ILE A 58 23.69 9.44 -14.95
N GLY A 59 24.02 10.74 -14.99
CA GLY A 59 23.39 11.71 -15.88
C GLY A 59 21.92 11.93 -15.55
N GLN A 60 21.14 12.39 -16.53
CA GLN A 60 19.69 12.56 -16.37
C GLN A 60 18.99 11.20 -16.46
N GLN A 61 18.87 10.50 -15.32
CA GLN A 61 18.14 9.23 -15.18
C GLN A 61 18.48 8.16 -16.25
N ASN A 62 19.75 8.03 -16.65
CA ASN A 62 20.18 7.00 -17.59
C ASN A 62 20.61 5.72 -16.85
N ARG A 63 20.15 4.58 -17.33
CA ARG A 63 20.55 3.27 -16.80
C ARG A 63 21.95 2.93 -17.33
N SER A 64 22.95 2.95 -16.46
CA SER A 64 24.33 2.56 -16.79
C SER A 64 24.84 1.54 -15.79
N PHE A 65 25.01 0.29 -16.21
CA PHE A 65 25.58 -0.78 -15.40
C PHE A 65 27.01 -0.45 -14.96
N PHE A 66 27.45 -1.02 -13.84
CA PHE A 66 28.86 -0.96 -13.44
C PHE A 66 29.27 -2.14 -12.56
N PRO A 67 30.55 -2.57 -12.62
CA PRO A 67 31.06 -3.65 -11.78
C PRO A 67 30.98 -3.32 -10.28
N ALA A 68 30.64 -4.32 -9.46
CA ALA A 68 30.47 -4.20 -8.01
C ALA A 68 31.68 -3.59 -7.28
N ASP A 69 32.89 -3.80 -7.79
CA ASP A 69 34.15 -3.31 -7.19
C ASP A 69 34.37 -1.79 -7.34
N SER A 70 33.46 -1.08 -8.03
CA SER A 70 33.63 0.32 -8.45
C SER A 70 32.51 1.26 -7.99
N ILE A 71 31.95 1.06 -6.79
CA ILE A 71 30.87 1.91 -6.25
C ILE A 71 31.41 3.31 -5.92
N SER A 72 31.32 4.20 -6.91
CA SER A 72 31.37 5.65 -6.72
C SER A 72 29.92 6.15 -6.67
N CYS A 73 29.37 6.29 -5.46
CA CYS A 73 28.05 6.86 -5.24
C CYS A 73 28.15 8.25 -4.61
N THR A 74 27.15 9.08 -4.87
CA THR A 74 26.97 10.38 -4.21
C THR A 74 25.57 10.44 -3.62
N ARG A 75 25.37 11.28 -2.60
CA ARG A 75 24.02 11.60 -2.12
C ARG A 75 23.31 12.51 -3.12
N TYR A 76 22.01 12.31 -3.24
CA TYR A 76 21.12 13.22 -3.94
C TYR A 76 20.00 13.71 -3.02
N LEU A 77 19.40 14.85 -3.40
CA LEU A 77 18.11 15.34 -2.93
C LEU A 77 17.21 15.57 -4.15
N ARG A 78 16.00 15.02 -4.09
CA ARG A 78 14.89 15.36 -4.99
C ARG A 78 13.82 16.12 -4.23
N THR A 79 13.29 17.17 -4.84
CA THR A 79 12.05 17.80 -4.38
C THR A 79 11.00 17.75 -5.48
N TYR A 80 9.76 17.55 -5.07
CA TYR A 80 8.62 17.35 -5.96
C TYR A 80 7.64 18.50 -5.73
N THR A 81 6.96 18.92 -6.79
CA THR A 81 5.93 19.97 -6.71
C THR A 81 4.68 19.47 -7.40
N TYR A 82 3.55 19.67 -6.73
CA TYR A 82 2.23 19.25 -7.20
C TYR A 82 1.34 20.48 -7.43
N ASP A 83 0.39 20.38 -8.36
CA ASP A 83 -0.71 21.34 -8.48
C ASP A 83 -1.91 20.93 -7.61
N SER A 84 -2.97 21.75 -7.59
CA SER A 84 -4.20 21.45 -6.86
C SER A 84 -4.99 20.26 -7.40
N GLY A 85 -4.71 19.82 -8.64
CA GLY A 85 -5.25 18.61 -9.25
C GLY A 85 -4.47 17.34 -8.89
N ASN A 86 -3.47 17.45 -8.00
CA ASN A 86 -2.55 16.38 -7.63
C ASN A 86 -1.65 15.90 -8.78
N ASN A 87 -1.41 16.72 -9.80
CA ASN A 87 -0.44 16.43 -10.85
C ASN A 87 0.97 16.75 -10.36
N LEU A 88 1.90 15.81 -10.50
CA LEU A 88 3.32 16.12 -10.40
C LEU A 88 3.72 17.07 -11.53
N THR A 89 4.13 18.30 -11.20
CA THR A 89 4.47 19.36 -12.17
C THR A 89 5.97 19.60 -12.28
N ARG A 90 6.73 19.25 -11.24
CA ARG A 90 8.19 19.47 -11.22
C ARG A 90 8.92 18.46 -10.35
N ILE A 91 10.04 17.96 -10.87
CA ILE A 91 11.04 17.18 -10.12
C ILE A 91 12.35 17.94 -10.17
N ARG A 92 12.79 18.51 -9.06
CA ARG A 92 14.11 19.13 -8.95
C ARG A 92 15.07 18.12 -8.35
N HIS A 93 16.19 17.90 -9.03
CA HIS A 93 17.23 16.97 -8.61
C HIS A 93 18.53 17.71 -8.34
N SER A 94 19.20 17.35 -7.24
CA SER A 94 20.47 17.95 -6.81
C SER A 94 21.36 16.89 -6.16
N ALA A 95 22.48 16.57 -6.79
CA ALA A 95 23.53 15.73 -6.23
C ALA A 95 24.86 16.49 -6.25
N SER A 96 25.15 17.22 -5.17
CA SER A 96 26.29 18.14 -5.10
C SER A 96 27.64 17.45 -5.24
N GLY A 97 27.78 16.19 -4.81
CA GLY A 97 29.04 15.43 -4.91
C GLY A 97 29.45 15.10 -6.35
N SER A 98 28.49 14.88 -7.26
CA SER A 98 28.72 14.66 -8.69
C SER A 98 28.55 15.94 -9.53
N GLY A 99 27.86 16.96 -9.01
CA GLY A 99 27.43 18.13 -9.78
C GLY A 99 26.19 17.86 -10.64
N ASN A 100 25.56 16.69 -10.50
CA ASN A 100 24.34 16.32 -11.22
C ASN A 100 23.14 17.10 -10.65
N CYS A 101 22.86 18.25 -11.24
CA CYS A 101 21.75 19.12 -10.86
C CYS A 101 20.89 19.40 -12.09
N HIS A 102 19.63 18.97 -12.07
CA HIS A 102 18.70 19.20 -13.17
C HIS A 102 17.28 19.36 -12.65
N THR A 103 16.38 19.86 -13.49
CA THR A 103 14.96 19.99 -13.15
C THR A 103 14.12 19.47 -14.30
N THR A 104 13.27 18.50 -14.01
CA THR A 104 12.24 18.02 -14.94
C THR A 104 10.98 18.85 -14.72
N TYR A 105 10.47 19.45 -15.79
CA TYR A 105 9.20 20.15 -15.81
C TYR A 105 8.16 19.31 -16.56
N ILE A 106 6.96 19.24 -16.00
CA ILE A 106 5.80 18.55 -16.56
C ILE A 106 4.73 19.62 -16.76
N THR A 107 4.31 19.81 -18.00
CA THR A 107 3.30 20.79 -18.39
C THR A 107 1.93 20.13 -18.32
N VAL A 108 1.08 20.63 -17.42
CA VAL A 108 -0.29 20.16 -17.22
C VAL A 108 -1.23 20.99 -18.10
N SER A 109 -2.26 20.35 -18.65
CA SER A 109 -3.34 21.01 -19.38
C SER A 109 -4.08 22.04 -18.51
N ASP A 110 -4.70 23.04 -19.14
CA ASP A 110 -5.54 24.02 -18.46
C ASP A 110 -6.97 23.51 -18.18
N SER A 111 -7.34 22.39 -18.79
CA SER A 111 -8.72 21.87 -18.82
C SER A 111 -8.83 20.41 -18.40
N SER A 112 -7.71 19.73 -18.11
CA SER A 112 -7.70 18.33 -17.68
C SER A 112 -6.47 17.97 -16.84
N ASN A 113 -6.40 16.73 -16.35
CA ASN A 113 -5.21 16.17 -15.67
C ASN A 113 -4.17 15.57 -16.64
N ARG A 114 -4.38 15.75 -17.95
CA ARG A 114 -3.38 15.38 -18.96
C ARG A 114 -2.16 16.25 -18.75
N ALA A 115 -0.98 15.63 -18.80
CA ALA A 115 0.28 16.35 -18.71
C ALA A 115 1.38 15.56 -19.41
N VAL A 116 2.31 16.30 -20.01
CA VAL A 116 3.49 15.75 -20.69
C VAL A 116 4.75 16.45 -20.20
N LEU A 117 5.92 15.89 -20.50
CA LEU A 117 7.18 16.60 -20.29
C LEU A 117 7.17 17.93 -21.06
N ARG A 118 7.82 18.95 -20.50
CA ARG A 118 7.94 20.27 -21.14
C ARG A 118 8.59 20.24 -22.53
N SER A 119 9.35 19.19 -22.83
CA SER A 119 9.94 18.97 -24.15
C SER A 119 8.92 18.61 -25.23
N LEU A 120 7.73 18.12 -24.85
CA LEU A 120 6.62 17.85 -25.76
C LEU A 120 5.70 19.07 -25.88
N ALA A 121 5.26 19.62 -24.75
CA ALA A 121 4.39 20.80 -24.69
C ALA A 121 5.02 21.87 -23.81
N ALA A 122 5.32 23.03 -24.37
CA ALA A 122 5.87 24.17 -23.64
C ALA A 122 4.79 24.92 -22.86
N THR A 123 3.53 24.85 -23.29
CA THR A 123 2.38 25.53 -22.69
C THR A 123 1.21 24.58 -22.39
N PRO A 124 0.37 24.88 -21.38
CA PRO A 124 -0.83 24.07 -21.06
C PRO A 124 -1.76 23.83 -22.24
N ALA A 125 -1.96 24.83 -23.10
CA ALA A 125 -2.84 24.74 -24.26
C ALA A 125 -2.37 23.74 -25.33
N GLU A 126 -1.08 23.39 -25.35
CA GLU A 126 -0.51 22.41 -26.28
C GLU A 126 -0.71 20.97 -25.81
N VAL A 127 -0.96 20.75 -24.52
CA VAL A 127 -0.94 19.41 -23.90
C VAL A 127 -1.98 18.48 -24.53
N GLU A 128 -3.20 18.99 -24.78
CA GLU A 128 -4.29 18.21 -25.34
C GLU A 128 -3.98 17.64 -26.73
N MET A 129 -3.09 18.27 -27.50
CA MET A 129 -2.65 17.78 -28.82
C MET A 129 -1.83 16.49 -28.75
N HIS A 130 -1.32 16.15 -27.56
CA HIS A 130 -0.50 14.96 -27.34
C HIS A 130 -1.32 13.78 -26.79
N PHE A 131 -2.64 13.89 -26.75
CA PHE A 131 -3.53 12.82 -26.27
C PHE A 131 -4.62 12.50 -27.30
N GLY A 132 -4.98 11.23 -27.37
CA GLY A 132 -6.17 10.78 -28.07
C GLY A 132 -7.46 11.09 -27.28
N PRO A 133 -8.63 10.89 -27.89
CA PRO A 133 -9.92 11.22 -27.27
C PRO A 133 -10.15 10.52 -25.93
N SER A 134 -9.66 9.29 -25.77
CA SER A 134 -9.86 8.48 -24.55
C SER A 134 -8.80 8.73 -23.47
N GLY A 135 -7.88 9.69 -23.70
CA GLY A 135 -6.85 10.06 -22.74
C GLY A 135 -5.56 9.26 -22.84
N GLU A 136 -5.32 8.59 -23.96
CA GLU A 136 -4.09 7.89 -24.29
C GLU A 136 -3.03 8.83 -24.88
N GLN A 137 -1.79 8.82 -24.37
CA GLN A 137 -0.73 9.70 -24.84
C GLN A 137 -0.24 9.26 -26.23
N LEU A 138 -0.07 10.18 -27.17
CA LEU A 138 0.28 9.89 -28.58
C LEU A 138 1.78 9.98 -28.87
N GLN A 139 2.56 10.65 -28.02
CA GLN A 139 4.01 10.74 -28.13
C GLN A 139 4.67 10.59 -26.78
N LEU A 140 5.59 9.65 -26.63
CA LEU A 140 6.31 9.37 -25.40
C LEU A 140 7.34 10.48 -25.08
N GLN A 141 8.10 10.85 -26.10
CA GLN A 141 9.07 11.95 -26.17
C GLN A 141 9.05 12.50 -27.61
N PRO A 142 9.69 13.64 -27.90
CA PRO A 142 9.75 14.16 -29.27
C PRO A 142 10.29 13.09 -30.24
N GLY A 143 9.51 12.79 -31.29
CA GLY A 143 9.86 11.76 -32.28
C GLY A 143 9.65 10.31 -31.84
N GLN A 144 8.96 10.08 -30.72
CA GLN A 144 8.64 8.73 -30.23
C GLN A 144 7.13 8.51 -30.17
N ALA A 145 6.55 8.10 -31.29
CA ALA A 145 5.11 7.88 -31.40
C ALA A 145 4.62 6.69 -30.56
N LEU A 146 3.41 6.83 -30.01
CA LEU A 146 2.65 5.79 -29.32
C LEU A 146 1.37 5.52 -30.11
N ALA A 147 1.20 4.27 -30.56
CA ALA A 147 -0.01 3.81 -31.21
C ALA A 147 -0.81 2.93 -30.24
N TRP A 148 -2.14 3.01 -30.31
CA TRP A 148 -3.06 2.33 -29.39
C TRP A 148 -4.04 1.44 -30.14
N THR A 149 -4.52 0.38 -29.50
CA THR A 149 -5.61 -0.45 -30.01
C THR A 149 -6.95 0.27 -29.83
N GLU A 150 -8.00 -0.21 -30.50
CA GLU A 150 -9.38 0.26 -30.26
C GLU A 150 -9.85 0.03 -28.81
N ARG A 151 -9.16 -0.84 -28.05
CA ARG A 151 -9.42 -1.11 -26.63
C ARG A 151 -8.63 -0.19 -25.68
N GLY A 152 -7.88 0.78 -26.20
CA GLY A 152 -7.03 1.65 -25.40
C GLY A 152 -5.78 0.98 -24.84
N GLU A 153 -5.32 -0.13 -25.45
CA GLU A 153 -4.09 -0.82 -25.07
C GLU A 153 -2.93 -0.32 -25.94
N LEU A 154 -1.73 -0.17 -25.37
CA LEU A 154 -0.57 0.29 -26.15
C LEU A 154 -0.23 -0.75 -27.23
N LEU A 155 -0.39 -0.41 -28.50
CA LEU A 155 -0.17 -1.30 -29.63
C LEU A 155 1.30 -1.32 -30.06
N GLN A 156 1.91 -0.14 -30.15
CA GLN A 156 3.28 0.03 -30.63
C GLN A 156 3.90 1.32 -30.10
N VAL A 157 5.21 1.27 -29.84
CA VAL A 157 6.08 2.43 -29.67
C VAL A 157 7.07 2.45 -30.84
N THR A 158 7.37 3.63 -31.36
CA THR A 158 8.44 3.84 -32.35
C THR A 158 9.57 4.64 -31.68
N PRO A 159 10.59 4.01 -31.07
CA PRO A 159 11.58 4.74 -30.28
C PRO A 159 12.56 5.60 -31.09
N VAL A 160 12.81 5.24 -32.35
CA VAL A 160 13.71 5.95 -33.26
C VAL A 160 13.13 5.94 -34.66
N GLU A 161 12.66 7.09 -35.12
CA GLU A 161 12.29 7.33 -36.52
C GLU A 161 13.55 7.63 -37.35
N ARG A 162 13.66 7.05 -38.55
CA ARG A 162 14.81 7.26 -39.45
C ARG A 162 14.35 7.64 -40.84
N GLU A 163 14.87 8.76 -41.33
CA GLU A 163 14.65 9.18 -42.70
C GLU A 163 15.38 8.24 -43.68
N GLY A 164 14.64 7.64 -44.62
CA GLY A 164 15.21 6.77 -45.67
C GLY A 164 15.69 5.39 -45.17
N ALA A 165 15.41 5.03 -43.92
CA ALA A 165 15.74 3.72 -43.35
C ALA A 165 14.58 3.15 -42.54
N GLN A 166 14.76 1.95 -42.04
CA GLN A 166 13.76 1.23 -41.25
C GLN A 166 13.80 1.68 -39.78
N ASP A 167 12.67 2.18 -39.26
CA ASP A 167 12.53 2.65 -37.87
C ASP A 167 12.80 1.57 -36.82
N ASP A 168 13.15 1.97 -35.60
CA ASP A 168 13.06 1.08 -34.45
C ASP A 168 11.61 1.03 -33.96
N TRP A 169 11.15 -0.14 -33.56
CA TRP A 169 9.80 -0.29 -33.02
C TRP A 169 9.76 -1.35 -31.93
N GLU A 170 8.75 -1.23 -31.08
CA GLU A 170 8.33 -2.24 -30.12
C GLU A 170 6.82 -2.37 -30.17
N TYR A 171 6.28 -3.55 -30.45
CA TYR A 171 4.83 -3.80 -30.48
C TYR A 171 4.41 -4.80 -29.42
N TYR A 172 3.12 -4.74 -29.12
CA TYR A 172 2.51 -5.60 -28.11
C TYR A 172 1.23 -6.25 -28.65
N ARG A 173 0.89 -7.42 -28.10
CA ARG A 173 -0.42 -8.06 -28.27
C ARG A 173 -0.93 -8.52 -26.91
N TYR A 174 -2.24 -8.42 -26.74
CA TYR A 174 -2.93 -8.70 -25.49
C TYR A 174 -3.95 -9.81 -25.71
N ASP A 175 -4.25 -10.56 -24.65
CA ASP A 175 -5.37 -11.48 -24.63
C ASP A 175 -6.72 -10.73 -24.48
N ALA A 176 -7.82 -11.48 -24.38
CA ALA A 176 -9.15 -10.89 -24.21
C ALA A 176 -9.31 -10.09 -22.90
N ARG A 177 -8.44 -10.30 -21.92
CA ARG A 177 -8.44 -9.66 -20.59
C ARG A 177 -7.43 -8.51 -20.52
N SER A 178 -6.90 -8.07 -21.66
CA SER A 178 -5.89 -7.00 -21.78
C SER A 178 -4.55 -7.34 -21.12
N GLN A 179 -4.26 -8.62 -20.92
CA GLN A 179 -2.95 -9.06 -20.43
C GLN A 179 -2.01 -9.30 -21.60
N ARG A 180 -0.79 -8.76 -21.52
CA ARG A 180 0.19 -8.86 -22.59
C ARG A 180 0.63 -10.30 -22.76
N VAL A 181 0.41 -10.84 -23.96
CA VAL A 181 0.80 -12.21 -24.33
C VAL A 181 1.98 -12.24 -25.30
N VAL A 182 2.22 -11.14 -26.03
CA VAL A 182 3.38 -11.01 -26.92
C VAL A 182 3.97 -9.62 -26.83
N LYS A 183 5.30 -9.57 -26.83
CA LYS A 183 6.11 -8.38 -27.08
C LYS A 183 7.08 -8.67 -28.21
N GLY A 184 7.20 -7.77 -29.18
CA GLY A 184 8.20 -7.86 -30.23
C GLY A 184 8.94 -6.54 -30.38
N SER A 185 10.24 -6.58 -30.64
CA SER A 185 11.02 -5.37 -30.90
C SER A 185 11.95 -5.52 -32.09
N ARG A 186 12.25 -4.40 -32.74
CA ARG A 186 13.30 -4.25 -33.75
C ARG A 186 14.17 -3.06 -33.41
N ARG A 187 15.48 -3.27 -33.44
CA ARG A 187 16.48 -2.23 -33.30
C ARG A 187 17.52 -2.32 -34.40
N GLN A 188 17.82 -1.20 -35.03
CA GLN A 188 18.97 -1.08 -35.91
C GLN A 188 20.22 -0.82 -35.07
N THR A 189 21.23 -1.64 -35.26
CA THR A 189 22.55 -1.54 -34.61
C THR A 189 23.62 -1.30 -35.67
N GLY A 190 24.83 -0.90 -35.26
CA GLY A 190 25.95 -0.74 -36.18
C GLY A 190 26.35 -2.02 -36.93
N SER A 191 25.93 -3.20 -36.44
CA SER A 191 26.20 -4.52 -37.01
C SER A 191 24.99 -5.14 -37.74
N GLY A 192 23.87 -4.42 -37.86
CA GLY A 192 22.66 -4.87 -38.55
C GLY A 192 21.39 -4.78 -37.71
N THR A 193 20.34 -5.49 -38.13
CA THR A 193 19.03 -5.45 -37.47
C THR A 193 18.92 -6.54 -36.40
N LEU A 194 18.71 -6.13 -35.14
CA LEU A 194 18.35 -7.02 -34.04
C LEU A 194 16.84 -7.06 -33.89
N THR A 195 16.24 -8.25 -33.93
CA THR A 195 14.84 -8.44 -33.53
C THR A 195 14.77 -9.34 -32.31
N GLN A 196 13.79 -9.06 -31.45
CA GLN A 196 13.50 -9.88 -30.28
C GLN A 196 11.99 -10.13 -30.22
N ARG A 197 11.61 -11.30 -29.72
CA ARG A 197 10.21 -11.64 -29.47
C ARG A 197 10.11 -12.36 -28.13
N VAL A 198 9.12 -11.96 -27.34
CA VAL A 198 8.76 -12.57 -26.06
C VAL A 198 7.32 -13.03 -26.13
N VAL A 199 7.06 -14.28 -25.77
CA VAL A 199 5.72 -14.82 -25.54
C VAL A 199 5.56 -15.06 -24.04
N TYR A 200 4.51 -14.51 -23.45
CA TYR A 200 4.21 -14.66 -22.02
C TYR A 200 3.14 -15.74 -21.87
N LEU A 201 3.48 -16.78 -21.11
CA LEU A 201 2.63 -17.91 -20.76
C LEU A 201 2.54 -18.03 -19.22
N PRO A 202 1.56 -18.76 -18.67
CA PRO A 202 1.50 -19.02 -17.24
C PRO A 202 2.81 -19.66 -16.72
N GLY A 203 3.54 -18.94 -15.87
CA GLY A 203 4.81 -19.40 -15.28
C GLY A 203 5.99 -19.50 -16.25
N LEU A 204 5.88 -18.99 -17.48
CA LEU A 204 6.91 -19.17 -18.51
C LEU A 204 6.98 -17.99 -19.48
N GLU A 205 8.18 -17.52 -19.77
CA GLU A 205 8.45 -16.54 -20.83
C GLU A 205 9.34 -17.17 -21.90
N LEU A 206 8.89 -17.15 -23.16
CA LEU A 206 9.66 -17.65 -24.30
C LEU A 206 10.29 -16.48 -25.04
N ARG A 207 11.62 -16.37 -25.01
CA ARG A 207 12.40 -15.26 -25.55
C ARG A 207 13.26 -15.74 -26.72
N THR A 208 13.03 -15.18 -27.90
CA THR A 208 13.81 -15.48 -29.11
C THR A 208 14.43 -14.22 -29.69
N LYS A 209 15.69 -14.28 -30.14
CA LYS A 209 16.40 -13.18 -30.79
C LYS A 209 16.84 -13.56 -32.21
N SER A 210 16.97 -12.58 -33.11
CA SER A 210 17.50 -12.82 -34.46
C SER A 210 18.96 -13.30 -34.49
N SER A 211 19.68 -13.20 -33.37
CA SER A 211 21.01 -13.79 -33.18
C SER A 211 21.01 -15.32 -33.11
N GLY A 212 19.84 -15.96 -33.02
CA GLY A 212 19.71 -17.42 -32.84
C GLY A 212 19.58 -17.85 -31.37
N GLU A 213 19.50 -16.90 -30.45
CA GLU A 213 19.22 -17.17 -29.03
C GLU A 213 17.75 -17.55 -28.84
N SER A 214 17.51 -18.69 -28.17
CA SER A 214 16.21 -19.16 -27.70
C SER A 214 16.33 -19.45 -26.20
N LEU A 215 15.62 -18.67 -25.39
CA LEU A 215 15.65 -18.69 -23.94
C LEU A 215 14.22 -18.90 -23.40
N GLN A 216 14.08 -19.89 -22.53
CA GLN A 216 12.92 -20.09 -21.68
C GLN A 216 13.22 -19.54 -20.29
N THR A 217 12.40 -18.61 -19.81
CA THR A 217 12.46 -18.12 -18.43
C THR A 217 11.29 -18.72 -17.66
N VAL A 218 11.57 -19.69 -16.80
CA VAL A 218 10.55 -20.23 -15.88
C VAL A 218 10.42 -19.27 -14.70
N VAL A 219 9.19 -18.91 -14.36
CA VAL A 219 8.89 -17.90 -13.33
C VAL A 219 8.06 -18.56 -12.22
N SER A 220 8.57 -18.48 -11.00
CA SER A 220 7.86 -18.89 -9.79
C SER A 220 8.05 -17.81 -8.73
N ASP A 221 7.03 -16.96 -8.57
CA ASP A 221 7.06 -15.81 -7.67
C ASP A 221 8.30 -14.91 -7.91
N ASN A 222 9.18 -14.79 -6.91
CA ASN A 222 10.42 -14.01 -6.97
C ASN A 222 11.63 -14.80 -7.48
N VAL A 223 11.45 -16.03 -7.98
CA VAL A 223 12.51 -16.89 -8.52
C VAL A 223 12.36 -17.07 -10.03
N ARG A 224 13.47 -16.94 -10.75
CA ARG A 224 13.54 -17.16 -12.19
C ARG A 224 14.61 -18.17 -12.53
N LEU A 225 14.30 -19.10 -13.42
CA LEU A 225 15.26 -20.03 -14.02
C LEU A 225 15.47 -19.67 -15.48
N LEU A 226 16.73 -19.56 -15.91
CA LEU A 226 17.10 -19.25 -17.30
C LEU A 226 17.58 -20.51 -18.03
N HIS A 227 16.74 -21.05 -18.92
CA HIS A 227 17.03 -22.21 -19.74
C HIS A 227 17.19 -21.83 -21.21
N TRP A 228 18.41 -21.89 -21.75
CA TRP A 228 18.67 -21.69 -23.16
C TRP A 228 18.55 -23.01 -23.94
N GLU A 229 17.68 -23.04 -24.94
CA GLU A 229 17.64 -24.11 -25.94
C GLU A 229 18.75 -23.93 -26.99
N SER A 230 19.08 -22.67 -27.30
CA SER A 230 20.12 -22.30 -28.25
C SER A 230 20.67 -20.91 -27.98
N GLY A 231 21.89 -20.64 -28.44
CA GLY A 231 22.51 -19.31 -28.39
C GLY A 231 22.79 -18.77 -26.97
N LYS A 232 23.01 -19.66 -25.99
CA LYS A 232 23.42 -19.29 -24.63
C LYS A 232 24.70 -18.45 -24.67
N PRO A 233 24.75 -17.29 -23.98
CA PRO A 233 25.98 -16.52 -23.87
C PRO A 233 27.12 -17.31 -23.22
N GLU A 234 28.35 -16.96 -23.59
CA GLU A 234 29.54 -17.43 -22.89
C GLU A 234 29.57 -16.89 -21.45
N GLY A 235 30.11 -17.67 -20.52
CA GLY A 235 30.22 -17.28 -19.11
C GLY A 235 28.96 -17.46 -18.26
N LEU A 236 27.79 -17.73 -18.85
CA LEU A 236 26.56 -18.04 -18.09
C LEU A 236 26.33 -19.55 -17.95
N SER A 237 25.79 -19.97 -16.80
CA SER A 237 25.28 -21.33 -16.62
C SER A 237 23.96 -21.52 -17.37
N ASN A 238 23.73 -22.73 -17.90
CA ASN A 238 22.38 -23.09 -18.35
C ASN A 238 21.58 -23.54 -17.12
N ASP A 239 20.28 -23.27 -17.11
CA ASP A 239 19.40 -23.57 -15.98
C ASP A 239 19.77 -22.81 -14.69
N GLY A 240 20.47 -21.68 -14.82
CA GLY A 240 20.87 -20.85 -13.69
C GLY A 240 19.66 -20.22 -12.99
N LEU A 241 19.67 -20.24 -11.66
CA LEU A 241 18.62 -19.70 -10.82
C LEU A 241 18.92 -18.25 -10.45
N ARG A 242 17.86 -17.45 -10.36
CA ARG A 242 17.93 -16.05 -9.94
C ARG A 242 16.88 -15.80 -8.88
N TYR A 243 17.33 -15.52 -7.67
CA TYR A 243 16.48 -15.22 -6.53
C TYR A 243 16.42 -13.70 -6.35
N SER A 244 15.24 -13.12 -6.53
CA SER A 244 14.99 -11.68 -6.33
C SER A 244 14.60 -11.38 -4.88
N TYR A 245 15.26 -10.40 -4.28
CA TYR A 245 14.92 -9.84 -2.97
C TYR A 245 14.34 -8.44 -3.17
N GLU A 246 13.11 -8.27 -2.71
CA GLU A 246 12.30 -7.09 -2.96
C GLU A 246 12.22 -6.17 -1.75
N ASN A 247 11.99 -4.88 -2.00
CA ASN A 247 11.67 -3.91 -0.97
C ASN A 247 10.16 -3.88 -0.67
N LEU A 248 9.74 -3.01 0.26
CA LEU A 248 8.33 -2.85 0.68
C LEU A 248 7.33 -2.73 -0.48
N THR A 249 7.68 -2.08 -1.59
CA THR A 249 6.79 -1.87 -2.75
C THR A 249 7.00 -2.92 -3.86
N GLY A 250 7.73 -3.99 -3.58
CA GLY A 250 7.99 -5.09 -4.51
C GLY A 250 9.11 -4.79 -5.52
N SER A 251 9.91 -3.74 -5.31
CA SER A 251 11.02 -3.43 -6.23
C SER A 251 12.20 -4.38 -5.98
N SER A 252 12.68 -5.07 -7.01
CA SER A 252 13.80 -6.02 -6.95
C SER A 252 15.12 -5.29 -6.72
N GLY A 253 15.59 -5.24 -5.47
CA GLY A 253 16.81 -4.51 -5.09
C GLY A 253 18.09 -5.35 -5.18
N LEU A 254 17.97 -6.67 -5.04
CA LEU A 254 19.09 -7.61 -5.04
C LEU A 254 18.67 -8.88 -5.79
N GLU A 255 19.55 -9.37 -6.67
CA GLU A 255 19.47 -10.73 -7.24
C GLU A 255 20.70 -11.53 -6.83
N VAL A 256 20.50 -12.80 -6.45
CA VAL A 256 21.57 -13.76 -6.16
C VAL A 256 21.35 -15.06 -6.93
N ASP A 257 22.43 -15.81 -7.14
CA ASP A 257 22.40 -17.16 -7.75
C ASP A 257 22.05 -18.27 -6.75
N GLU A 258 22.05 -19.52 -7.20
CA GLU A 258 21.81 -20.72 -6.37
C GLU A 258 22.77 -20.91 -5.19
N ASP A 259 23.98 -20.34 -5.27
CA ASP A 259 24.98 -20.39 -4.21
C ASP A 259 24.89 -19.17 -3.26
N GLY A 260 23.97 -18.25 -3.53
CA GLY A 260 23.79 -17.01 -2.78
C GLY A 260 24.82 -15.93 -3.12
N CYS A 261 25.54 -16.06 -4.24
CA CYS A 261 26.44 -15.03 -4.72
C CYS A 261 25.66 -13.91 -5.42
N ILE A 262 26.09 -12.66 -5.22
CA ILE A 262 25.41 -11.49 -5.76
C ILE A 262 25.56 -11.47 -7.28
N ILE A 263 24.42 -11.44 -7.97
CA ILE A 263 24.36 -11.21 -9.40
C ILE A 263 24.20 -9.71 -9.70
N SER A 264 23.19 -9.08 -9.09
CA SER A 264 22.87 -7.68 -9.35
C SER A 264 22.33 -6.96 -8.12
N VAL A 265 22.61 -5.65 -8.05
CA VAL A 265 22.08 -4.71 -7.07
C VAL A 265 21.48 -3.52 -7.80
N GLU A 266 20.24 -3.18 -7.48
CA GLU A 266 19.53 -2.05 -8.07
C GLU A 266 18.89 -1.18 -6.99
N GLU A 267 19.02 0.13 -7.14
CA GLU A 267 18.25 1.10 -6.37
C GLU A 267 17.47 2.02 -7.29
N TYR A 268 16.41 2.58 -6.74
CA TYR A 268 15.47 3.40 -7.48
C TYR A 268 15.28 4.74 -6.80
N TYR A 269 15.20 5.81 -7.59
CA TYR A 269 14.51 7.02 -7.20
C TYR A 269 13.05 6.68 -6.84
N PRO A 270 12.38 7.48 -6.00
CA PRO A 270 11.03 7.15 -5.49
C PRO A 270 9.99 6.81 -6.55
N TYR A 271 10.00 7.49 -7.70
CA TYR A 271 9.07 7.25 -8.80
C TYR A 271 9.54 6.15 -9.79
N GLY A 272 10.57 5.37 -9.45
CA GLY A 272 10.97 4.15 -10.15
C GLY A 272 12.09 4.29 -11.19
N GLY A 273 12.65 5.49 -11.38
CA GLY A 273 13.86 5.65 -12.18
C GLY A 273 15.05 5.01 -11.46
N THR A 274 15.93 4.29 -12.15
CA THR A 274 17.09 3.64 -11.53
C THR A 274 18.12 4.68 -11.05
N SER A 275 18.54 4.62 -9.78
CA SER A 275 19.58 5.47 -9.17
C SER A 275 20.92 4.74 -9.01
N VAL A 276 20.89 3.43 -8.84
CA VAL A 276 22.07 2.56 -8.77
C VAL A 276 21.78 1.28 -9.55
N TRP A 277 22.74 0.82 -10.36
CA TRP A 277 22.63 -0.44 -11.09
C TRP A 277 24.01 -1.09 -11.24
N SER A 278 24.27 -2.13 -10.47
CA SER A 278 25.57 -2.79 -10.38
C SER A 278 25.43 -4.31 -10.32
N GLY A 279 26.52 -5.04 -10.50
CA GLY A 279 26.54 -6.49 -10.44
C GLY A 279 27.89 -7.11 -10.78
N SER A 280 27.90 -8.44 -10.85
CA SER A 280 29.05 -9.28 -11.19
C SER A 280 29.42 -9.20 -12.68
N SER A 281 28.41 -9.16 -13.55
CA SER A 281 28.56 -9.25 -15.01
C SER A 281 27.49 -8.44 -15.73
N GLU A 282 27.91 -7.64 -16.72
CA GLU A 282 26.99 -6.87 -17.56
C GLU A 282 26.09 -7.81 -18.40
N THR A 283 26.68 -8.85 -18.97
CA THR A 283 25.95 -9.88 -19.75
C THR A 283 24.90 -10.57 -18.90
N GLU A 284 25.19 -10.84 -17.64
CA GLU A 284 24.24 -11.45 -16.73
C GLU A 284 23.12 -10.48 -16.31
N ALA A 285 23.48 -9.21 -16.07
CA ALA A 285 22.56 -8.14 -15.72
C ALA A 285 21.53 -7.82 -16.82
N ASP A 286 21.86 -8.06 -18.09
CA ASP A 286 20.95 -7.90 -19.23
C ASP A 286 19.72 -8.81 -19.18
N TYR A 287 19.78 -9.91 -18.41
CA TYR A 287 18.65 -10.82 -18.23
C TYR A 287 17.71 -10.44 -17.08
N LYS A 288 18.01 -9.38 -16.30
CA LYS A 288 17.06 -8.83 -15.33
C LYS A 288 16.00 -7.98 -16.02
N THR A 289 14.78 -8.50 -16.07
CA THR A 289 13.63 -7.85 -16.75
C THR A 289 12.65 -7.21 -15.76
N VAL A 290 12.37 -7.88 -14.65
CA VAL A 290 11.53 -7.36 -13.56
C VAL A 290 12.38 -6.52 -12.59
N ARG A 291 11.92 -5.30 -12.31
CA ARG A 291 12.69 -4.28 -11.60
C ARG A 291 11.83 -3.56 -10.56
N TYR A 292 11.45 -2.31 -10.83
CA TYR A 292 10.62 -1.49 -9.95
C TYR A 292 9.21 -2.05 -9.79
N SER A 293 8.74 -2.12 -8.54
CA SER A 293 7.41 -2.61 -8.13
C SER A 293 7.02 -4.01 -8.64
N GLY A 294 8.00 -4.87 -8.93
CA GLY A 294 7.79 -6.21 -9.47
C GLY A 294 7.31 -6.19 -10.92
N LYS A 295 7.56 -5.09 -11.65
CA LYS A 295 7.13 -4.88 -13.04
C LYS A 295 8.27 -4.96 -14.02
N GLU A 296 7.96 -5.46 -15.22
CA GLU A 296 8.91 -5.50 -16.33
C GLU A 296 9.15 -4.09 -16.86
N GLN A 297 10.43 -3.71 -16.97
CA GLN A 297 10.83 -2.52 -17.70
C GLN A 297 11.08 -2.88 -19.15
N ASP A 298 10.30 -2.30 -20.06
CA ASP A 298 10.45 -2.50 -21.49
C ASP A 298 11.64 -1.73 -22.05
N ALA A 299 12.00 -2.05 -23.29
CA ALA A 299 13.16 -1.47 -23.95
C ALA A 299 12.96 0.03 -24.24
N THR A 300 11.71 0.50 -24.24
CA THR A 300 11.27 1.90 -24.30
C THR A 300 11.50 2.67 -22.99
N GLY A 301 11.83 1.98 -21.89
CA GLY A 301 11.94 2.53 -20.55
C GLY A 301 10.61 2.57 -19.77
N LEU A 302 9.49 2.35 -20.44
CA LEU A 302 8.18 2.21 -19.80
C LEU A 302 8.13 0.96 -18.93
N TYR A 303 7.39 1.03 -17.84
CA TYR A 303 7.06 -0.14 -17.04
C TYR A 303 5.67 -0.66 -17.41
N TYR A 304 5.58 -1.95 -17.70
CA TYR A 304 4.30 -2.61 -17.97
C TYR A 304 3.67 -3.11 -16.67
N TYR A 305 2.51 -2.55 -16.29
CA TYR A 305 1.83 -2.93 -15.05
C TYR A 305 0.72 -3.96 -15.24
N GLY A 306 0.27 -4.20 -16.48
CA GLY A 306 -0.92 -5.00 -16.77
C GLY A 306 -1.86 -4.20 -17.67
N TYR A 307 -2.62 -3.28 -17.09
CA TYR A 307 -3.60 -2.46 -17.82
C TYR A 307 -3.01 -1.16 -18.36
N ARG A 308 -1.95 -0.65 -17.76
CA ARG A 308 -1.31 0.62 -18.14
C ARG A 308 0.20 0.49 -18.23
N TYR A 309 0.79 1.46 -18.94
CA TYR A 309 2.24 1.68 -18.98
C TYR A 309 2.60 2.92 -18.17
N TYR A 310 3.71 2.83 -17.45
CA TYR A 310 4.13 3.85 -16.48
C TYR A 310 5.44 4.53 -16.89
N GLN A 311 5.47 5.86 -16.81
CA GLN A 311 6.63 6.71 -17.09
C GLN A 311 7.34 7.10 -15.79
N THR A 312 8.40 6.39 -15.44
CA THR A 312 9.16 6.65 -14.20
C THR A 312 9.80 8.04 -14.16
N TRP A 313 10.19 8.58 -15.33
CA TRP A 313 10.81 9.90 -15.44
C TRP A 313 9.82 11.06 -15.27
N ALA A 314 8.52 10.81 -15.52
CA ALA A 314 7.45 11.79 -15.36
C ALA A 314 6.59 11.54 -14.12
N GLY A 315 6.71 10.36 -13.48
CA GLY A 315 5.94 10.00 -12.29
C GLY A 315 4.44 9.81 -12.56
N ARG A 316 4.05 9.40 -13.78
CA ARG A 316 2.65 9.30 -14.21
C ARG A 316 2.40 8.18 -15.23
N TRP A 317 1.13 7.83 -15.39
CA TRP A 317 0.66 6.85 -16.37
C TRP A 317 0.59 7.45 -17.79
N THR A 318 0.81 6.61 -18.81
CA THR A 318 0.71 6.99 -20.24
C THR A 318 -0.72 7.15 -20.74
N SER A 319 -1.70 6.65 -19.99
CA SER A 319 -3.12 6.67 -20.34
C SER A 319 -3.97 6.89 -19.10
N ALA A 320 -5.18 7.41 -19.31
CA ALA A 320 -6.18 7.52 -18.25
C ALA A 320 -6.51 6.12 -17.67
N ASP A 321 -6.87 6.10 -16.39
CA ASP A 321 -7.28 4.90 -15.67
C ASP A 321 -8.51 4.23 -16.30
N PRO A 322 -8.41 2.97 -16.76
CA PRO A 322 -9.56 2.23 -17.25
C PRO A 322 -10.61 1.94 -16.17
N ALA A 323 -10.26 2.00 -14.88
CA ALA A 323 -11.21 1.87 -13.78
C ALA A 323 -11.92 3.20 -13.44
N GLY A 324 -11.66 4.26 -14.20
CA GLY A 324 -12.25 5.58 -13.99
C GLY A 324 -11.76 6.23 -12.70
N THR A 325 -12.69 6.75 -11.88
CA THR A 325 -12.36 7.55 -10.69
C THR A 325 -12.15 6.72 -9.42
N ALA A 326 -12.00 5.41 -9.54
CA ALA A 326 -11.95 4.50 -8.40
C ALA A 326 -10.74 4.74 -7.47
N ASP A 327 -9.58 5.18 -7.97
CA ASP A 327 -8.43 5.64 -7.14
C ASP A 327 -8.34 7.18 -7.03
N GLY A 328 -9.45 7.88 -7.34
CA GLY A 328 -9.59 9.34 -7.28
C GLY A 328 -9.79 10.00 -8.64
N LEU A 329 -10.07 11.32 -8.62
CA LEU A 329 -10.42 12.09 -9.82
C LEU A 329 -9.25 12.30 -10.82
N ASN A 330 -8.01 12.14 -10.36
CA ASN A 330 -6.85 12.22 -11.24
C ASN A 330 -6.48 10.85 -11.79
N MET A 331 -7.00 10.55 -12.98
CA MET A 331 -6.81 9.28 -13.70
C MET A 331 -5.37 9.01 -14.20
N TYR A 332 -4.42 9.94 -14.01
CA TYR A 332 -3.01 9.79 -14.41
C TYR A 332 -2.05 9.72 -13.22
N ARG A 333 -2.58 9.85 -11.99
CA ARG A 333 -1.79 9.92 -10.77
C ARG A 333 -1.21 8.55 -10.42
N MET A 334 0.09 8.51 -10.13
CA MET A 334 0.76 7.30 -9.67
C MET A 334 0.67 7.19 -8.14
N CYS A 335 0.11 6.10 -7.63
CA CYS A 335 0.17 5.71 -6.22
C CYS A 335 -0.15 6.86 -5.24
N ARG A 336 -1.15 7.68 -5.55
CA ARG A 336 -1.54 8.86 -4.77
C ARG A 336 -0.42 9.86 -4.47
N ASN A 337 0.59 9.92 -5.35
CA ASN A 337 1.84 10.69 -5.16
C ASN A 337 2.70 10.24 -3.96
N ASN A 338 2.50 9.01 -3.47
CA ASN A 338 3.32 8.39 -2.43
C ASN A 338 3.82 7.00 -2.88
N PRO A 339 4.74 6.96 -3.86
CA PRO A 339 5.23 5.71 -4.45
C PRO A 339 6.22 4.93 -3.55
N VAL A 340 6.58 5.49 -2.39
CA VAL A 340 7.46 4.82 -1.41
C VAL A 340 6.66 3.97 -0.44
N THR A 341 5.42 4.39 -0.15
CA THR A 341 4.52 3.69 0.79
C THR A 341 3.52 2.81 0.07
N PHE A 342 3.01 3.24 -1.09
CA PHE A 342 1.98 2.52 -1.82
C PHE A 342 2.52 1.86 -3.08
N ARG A 343 1.85 0.76 -3.45
CA ARG A 343 2.07 0.01 -4.67
C ARG A 343 0.78 -0.05 -5.49
N ASP A 344 0.91 -0.03 -6.80
CA ASP A 344 -0.15 -0.41 -7.74
C ASP A 344 0.25 -1.75 -8.36
N SER A 345 -0.62 -2.75 -8.20
CA SER A 345 -0.32 -4.13 -8.57
C SER A 345 -0.65 -4.46 -10.02
N ASN A 346 -1.50 -3.68 -10.71
CA ASN A 346 -1.94 -4.02 -12.07
C ASN A 346 -2.13 -2.81 -13.01
N GLY A 347 -1.88 -1.60 -12.51
CA GLY A 347 -2.09 -0.34 -13.20
C GLY A 347 -3.54 0.12 -13.15
N LEU A 348 -4.27 -0.12 -12.04
CA LEU A 348 -5.64 0.36 -11.83
C LEU A 348 -5.77 1.03 -10.47
N LEU A 349 -5.58 0.27 -9.38
CA LEU A 349 -5.84 0.73 -8.03
C LEU A 349 -4.59 0.58 -7.17
N THR A 350 -4.40 1.53 -6.26
CA THR A 350 -3.44 1.32 -5.16
C THR A 350 -3.86 0.13 -4.31
N GLU A 351 -2.90 -0.64 -3.80
CA GLU A 351 -3.18 -1.78 -2.91
C GLU A 351 -3.97 -1.34 -1.66
N LYS A 352 -3.74 -0.11 -1.18
CA LYS A 352 -4.54 0.48 -0.10
C LYS A 352 -6.02 0.56 -0.47
N GLU A 353 -6.33 1.02 -1.69
CA GLU A 353 -7.72 1.09 -2.15
C GLU A 353 -8.33 -0.29 -2.34
N ILE A 354 -7.56 -1.25 -2.87
CA ILE A 354 -8.00 -2.65 -2.95
C ILE A 354 -8.35 -3.18 -1.57
N GLN A 355 -7.52 -2.94 -0.56
CA GLN A 355 -7.80 -3.37 0.82
C GLN A 355 -9.06 -2.71 1.40
N ILE A 356 -9.27 -1.42 1.14
CA ILE A 356 -10.48 -0.69 1.56
C ILE A 356 -11.72 -1.29 0.89
N LEU A 357 -11.69 -1.46 -0.43
CA LEU A 357 -12.78 -2.07 -1.19
C LEU A 357 -13.06 -3.49 -0.73
N MET A 358 -12.03 -4.29 -0.45
CA MET A 358 -12.19 -5.65 0.09
C MET A 358 -12.86 -5.64 1.46
N PHE A 359 -12.45 -4.73 2.34
CA PHE A 359 -13.07 -4.58 3.65
C PHE A 359 -14.55 -4.20 3.51
N GLN A 360 -14.86 -3.16 2.74
CA GLN A 360 -16.23 -2.72 2.49
C GLN A 360 -17.08 -3.83 1.86
N THR A 361 -16.50 -4.59 0.93
CA THR A 361 -17.22 -5.66 0.25
C THR A 361 -17.52 -6.84 1.18
N ARG A 362 -16.56 -7.25 2.02
CA ARG A 362 -16.80 -8.26 3.06
C ARG A 362 -17.88 -7.83 4.04
N GLN A 363 -17.88 -6.56 4.46
CA GLN A 363 -18.93 -5.99 5.32
C GLN A 363 -20.30 -6.08 4.63
N HIS A 364 -20.40 -5.69 3.37
CA HIS A 364 -21.67 -5.72 2.63
C HIS A 364 -22.18 -7.13 2.37
N MET A 365 -21.30 -8.09 2.01
CA MET A 365 -21.67 -9.50 1.85
C MET A 365 -22.23 -10.07 3.15
N SER A 366 -21.57 -9.78 4.28
CA SER A 366 -22.04 -10.22 5.60
C SER A 366 -23.40 -9.63 5.98
N GLN A 367 -23.75 -8.45 5.48
CA GLN A 367 -25.00 -7.76 5.80
C GLN A 367 -26.16 -8.15 4.89
N THR A 368 -25.89 -8.44 3.62
CA THR A 368 -26.94 -8.63 2.60
C THR A 368 -27.09 -10.07 2.12
N GLY A 369 -26.10 -10.93 2.40
CA GLY A 369 -26.02 -12.27 1.84
C GLY A 369 -25.86 -12.29 0.31
N LYS A 370 -25.66 -11.12 -0.31
CA LYS A 370 -25.45 -10.99 -1.76
C LYS A 370 -23.97 -11.17 -2.05
N ASP A 371 -23.68 -11.91 -3.11
CA ASP A 371 -22.32 -12.19 -3.56
C ASP A 371 -21.54 -10.91 -3.90
N LEU A 372 -20.20 -11.00 -3.83
CA LEU A 372 -19.20 -9.98 -4.20
C LEU A 372 -19.59 -9.24 -5.50
N GLU A 373 -20.20 -9.97 -6.44
CA GLU A 373 -20.71 -9.51 -7.74
C GLU A 373 -21.73 -8.35 -7.65
N SER A 374 -22.69 -8.42 -6.73
CA SER A 374 -23.70 -7.34 -6.56
C SER A 374 -23.10 -6.09 -5.91
N VAL A 375 -22.00 -6.24 -5.17
CA VAL A 375 -21.40 -5.17 -4.38
C VAL A 375 -20.41 -4.37 -5.22
N MET A 376 -19.59 -5.03 -6.03
CA MET A 376 -18.70 -4.38 -6.98
C MET A 376 -19.47 -3.54 -8.00
N HIS A 377 -20.65 -4.00 -8.44
CA HIS A 377 -21.53 -3.26 -9.34
C HIS A 377 -22.07 -1.96 -8.71
N ASN A 378 -22.36 -1.97 -7.41
CA ASN A 378 -22.93 -0.82 -6.70
C ASN A 378 -21.88 0.18 -6.18
N ILE A 379 -20.66 -0.27 -5.85
CA ILE A 379 -19.61 0.59 -5.26
C ILE A 379 -18.77 1.31 -6.32
N LEU A 380 -18.48 0.67 -7.46
CA LEU A 380 -17.59 1.24 -8.49
C LEU A 380 -18.33 2.06 -9.56
N GLY A 381 -19.67 2.10 -9.55
CA GLY A 381 -20.47 2.84 -10.54
C GLY A 381 -20.32 2.33 -11.98
N LEU A 382 -19.79 1.13 -12.16
CA LEU A 382 -19.58 0.51 -13.46
C LEU A 382 -20.88 -0.14 -13.91
N ASN A 383 -21.33 0.21 -15.12
CA ASN A 383 -22.48 -0.41 -15.76
C ASN A 383 -22.22 -1.93 -15.97
N GLY A 384 -23.27 -2.70 -16.27
CA GLY A 384 -23.22 -4.17 -16.28
C GLY A 384 -22.15 -4.77 -17.21
N ASP A 385 -21.80 -4.05 -18.28
CA ASP A 385 -20.79 -4.46 -19.27
C ASP A 385 -19.36 -4.18 -18.78
N ASP A 386 -19.10 -3.02 -18.15
CA ASP A 386 -17.79 -2.67 -17.57
C ASP A 386 -17.44 -3.56 -16.37
N ALA A 387 -18.44 -3.94 -15.56
CA ALA A 387 -18.27 -4.91 -14.49
C ALA A 387 -18.00 -6.33 -15.02
N ALA A 388 -18.51 -6.72 -16.21
CA ALA A 388 -18.22 -8.01 -16.85
C ALA A 388 -16.76 -8.09 -17.34
N VAL A 389 -16.26 -6.96 -17.84
CA VAL A 389 -14.88 -6.80 -18.26
C VAL A 389 -13.93 -6.94 -17.07
N ILE A 390 -14.18 -6.24 -15.95
CA ILE A 390 -13.39 -6.38 -14.71
C ILE A 390 -13.55 -7.79 -14.06
N ARG A 391 -14.73 -8.42 -14.13
CA ARG A 391 -14.98 -9.81 -13.69
C ARG A 391 -14.09 -10.83 -14.40
N SER A 392 -14.01 -10.77 -15.74
CA SER A 392 -13.09 -11.64 -16.51
C SER A 392 -11.61 -11.40 -16.16
N ARG A 393 -11.31 -10.22 -15.62
CA ARG A 393 -9.97 -9.67 -15.42
C ARG A 393 -9.41 -9.91 -14.01
N LEU A 394 -10.26 -10.00 -12.98
CA LEU A 394 -9.90 -10.43 -11.62
C LEU A 394 -9.89 -11.97 -11.44
N GLY A 395 -10.61 -12.71 -12.28
CA GLY A 395 -10.60 -14.18 -12.24
C GLY A 395 -9.25 -14.83 -12.61
N ASN A 396 -8.26 -14.07 -13.08
CA ASN A 396 -6.89 -14.56 -13.32
C ASN A 396 -5.93 -14.31 -12.15
N THR A 397 -6.34 -13.56 -11.12
CA THR A 397 -5.53 -13.30 -9.92
C THR A 397 -5.83 -14.26 -8.77
N PHE A 398 -6.78 -15.18 -8.93
CA PHE A 398 -7.15 -16.17 -7.94
C PHE A 398 -7.30 -17.55 -8.61
N PRO A 399 -6.72 -18.64 -8.07
CA PRO A 399 -7.15 -19.97 -8.46
C PRO A 399 -8.63 -20.13 -8.10
N GLU A 400 -9.42 -20.72 -9.00
CA GLU A 400 -10.83 -20.97 -8.70
C GLU A 400 -10.95 -21.79 -7.41
N PRO A 401 -11.91 -21.46 -6.52
CA PRO A 401 -12.23 -22.34 -5.42
C PRO A 401 -12.73 -23.66 -6.03
N ARG A 402 -11.99 -24.75 -5.79
CA ARG A 402 -12.55 -26.10 -5.99
C ARG A 402 -13.79 -26.20 -5.11
N ALA A 403 -14.96 -26.18 -5.72
CA ALA A 403 -16.20 -26.47 -5.04
C ALA A 403 -16.23 -27.98 -4.70
N SER A 404 -15.97 -28.31 -3.44
CA SER A 404 -16.53 -29.51 -2.81
C SER A 404 -17.03 -29.15 -1.42
N THR A 405 -18.35 -29.12 -1.25
CA THR A 405 -19.04 -29.15 0.04
C THR A 405 -18.81 -30.51 0.70
N SER A 406 -17.63 -30.67 1.30
CA SER A 406 -17.38 -31.58 2.43
C SER A 406 -16.02 -31.21 3.04
N GLY A 407 -16.01 -30.23 3.95
CA GLY A 407 -14.77 -29.70 4.52
C GLY A 407 -14.98 -28.98 5.85
N ILE A 408 -15.88 -29.46 6.71
CA ILE A 408 -15.92 -29.03 8.12
C ILE A 408 -14.76 -29.65 8.93
N ASN A 409 -13.92 -30.50 8.32
CA ASN A 409 -12.81 -31.17 9.01
C ASN A 409 -11.40 -30.85 8.45
N GLU A 410 -11.21 -29.88 7.55
CA GLU A 410 -9.88 -29.56 7.00
C GLU A 410 -9.20 -28.32 7.59
N ILE A 411 -9.91 -27.48 8.35
CA ILE A 411 -9.27 -26.36 9.08
C ILE A 411 -8.48 -26.89 10.30
N THR A 412 -8.86 -28.03 10.86
CA THR A 412 -8.15 -28.63 12.01
C THR A 412 -6.84 -29.34 11.60
N ALA A 413 -6.65 -29.67 10.33
CA ALA A 413 -5.44 -30.38 9.86
C ALA A 413 -4.27 -29.45 9.50
N PHE A 414 -4.54 -28.17 9.21
CA PHE A 414 -3.50 -27.18 8.89
C PHE A 414 -2.86 -26.59 10.16
N GLU A 415 -3.60 -26.54 11.27
CA GLU A 415 -3.08 -26.15 12.58
C GLU A 415 -2.24 -27.27 13.23
N GLU A 416 -2.59 -28.54 13.06
CA GLU A 416 -1.77 -29.67 13.56
C GLU A 416 -0.48 -29.91 12.76
N GLN A 417 -0.41 -29.52 11.47
CA GLN A 417 0.82 -29.65 10.67
C GLN A 417 1.88 -28.59 11.00
N ILE A 418 1.50 -27.45 11.58
CA ILE A 418 2.46 -26.43 12.05
C ILE A 418 3.09 -26.84 13.40
N GLU A 419 2.40 -27.62 14.23
CA GLU A 419 2.98 -28.16 15.47
C GLU A 419 3.83 -29.43 15.28
N ALA A 420 3.63 -30.20 14.20
CA ALA A 420 4.39 -31.43 13.94
C ALA A 420 5.77 -31.23 13.25
N MET A 421 6.13 -30.00 12.84
CA MET A 421 7.44 -29.72 12.22
C MET A 421 8.56 -29.40 13.23
N SER A 422 8.35 -29.70 14.51
CA SER A 422 9.42 -29.80 15.51
C SER A 422 9.60 -31.25 15.97
N MET A 423 10.62 -31.92 15.40
CA MET A 423 11.31 -33.18 15.82
C MET A 423 11.10 -34.45 14.93
N PRO A 424 12.06 -35.40 14.89
CA PRO A 424 12.44 -36.12 13.65
C PRO A 424 11.95 -37.58 13.50
N GLY A 425 11.71 -38.00 12.24
CA GLY A 425 11.91 -39.38 11.74
C GLY A 425 10.68 -40.16 11.22
N GLY A 426 10.79 -40.74 10.01
CA GLY A 426 10.00 -41.92 9.55
C GLY A 426 9.12 -41.75 8.30
N SER A 427 9.36 -42.55 7.26
CA SER A 427 8.81 -42.47 5.88
C SER A 427 7.47 -43.25 5.66
N PRO A 428 6.92 -43.40 4.43
CA PRO A 428 5.66 -42.79 3.99
C PRO A 428 4.58 -43.82 3.60
N LEU A 429 3.32 -43.41 3.32
CA LEU A 429 2.38 -44.26 2.56
C LEU A 429 1.35 -43.47 1.73
N HIS A 430 1.18 -43.95 0.50
CA HIS A 430 0.34 -43.53 -0.63
C HIS A 430 -1.18 -43.83 -0.45
N ILE A 431 -2.07 -43.11 -1.15
CA ILE A 431 -3.02 -43.62 -2.21
C ILE A 431 -4.20 -42.63 -2.53
N ASP A 432 -4.37 -42.44 -3.86
CA ASP A 432 -5.46 -42.10 -4.82
C ASP A 432 -6.92 -41.65 -4.49
N LEU A 433 -7.39 -40.74 -5.37
CA LEU A 433 -8.76 -40.28 -5.74
C LEU A 433 -9.54 -41.33 -6.57
N PRO A 434 -10.92 -41.42 -6.62
CA PRO A 434 -11.75 -40.45 -7.39
C PRO A 434 -13.31 -40.35 -7.16
N SER A 435 -13.91 -39.29 -7.73
CA SER A 435 -15.14 -39.25 -8.57
C SER A 435 -16.50 -38.69 -8.07
N LEU A 436 -17.09 -37.84 -8.93
CA LEU A 436 -18.52 -37.66 -9.33
C LEU A 436 -19.34 -36.43 -8.87
N MET A 437 -19.70 -35.60 -9.86
CA MET A 437 -20.90 -34.73 -9.99
C MET A 437 -22.21 -35.58 -10.12
N PRO A 438 -23.47 -35.07 -10.33
CA PRO A 438 -23.98 -33.69 -10.57
C PRO A 438 -25.34 -33.34 -9.90
N GLU A 439 -25.90 -32.17 -10.26
CA GLU A 439 -27.28 -31.95 -10.80
C GLU A 439 -28.24 -30.92 -10.13
N ASN A 440 -28.61 -29.92 -10.95
CA ASN A 440 -29.90 -29.22 -11.08
C ASN A 440 -30.12 -27.79 -10.52
N PHE A 441 -30.35 -26.91 -11.51
CA PHE A 441 -30.60 -25.45 -11.53
C PHE A 441 -32.11 -25.14 -11.52
N GLN A 442 -32.56 -24.04 -10.88
CA GLN A 442 -33.71 -23.24 -11.33
C GLN A 442 -33.87 -21.91 -10.54
N TYR A 443 -34.07 -20.79 -11.25
CA TYR A 443 -34.40 -19.44 -10.74
C TYR A 443 -35.87 -19.08 -11.04
N PRO A 444 -36.46 -18.09 -10.31
CA PRO A 444 -37.38 -17.16 -10.97
C PRO A 444 -37.25 -15.67 -10.59
N LEU A 445 -37.18 -14.83 -11.63
CA LEU A 445 -37.89 -13.58 -11.99
C LEU A 445 -38.34 -12.55 -10.91
N TYR A 446 -37.94 -11.29 -11.11
CA TYR A 446 -38.45 -10.03 -10.51
C TYR A 446 -39.73 -9.52 -11.21
N PRO A 447 -40.51 -8.62 -10.55
CA PRO A 447 -40.63 -7.25 -11.09
C PRO A 447 -40.84 -6.08 -10.07
N ASP A 448 -40.41 -4.89 -10.53
CA ASP A 448 -40.90 -3.50 -10.32
C ASP A 448 -40.89 -2.78 -8.95
N CYS A 449 -40.16 -1.65 -8.84
CA CYS A 449 -40.73 -0.28 -8.93
C CYS A 449 -39.75 0.84 -8.50
N CYS A 450 -39.82 1.95 -9.24
CA CYS A 450 -39.05 3.20 -9.16
C CYS A 450 -39.29 4.04 -7.89
N VAL A 451 -38.27 4.77 -7.41
CA VAL A 451 -38.44 6.02 -6.63
C VAL A 451 -37.31 7.02 -6.96
N GLU A 452 -37.68 8.28 -7.15
CA GLU A 452 -36.85 9.47 -7.47
C GLU A 452 -35.90 9.88 -6.32
N LEU A 453 -34.73 10.44 -6.66
CA LEU A 453 -33.73 11.01 -5.73
C LEU A 453 -33.86 12.55 -5.63
N PRO A 454 -33.70 13.17 -4.44
CA PRO A 454 -33.57 14.62 -4.32
C PRO A 454 -32.10 15.09 -4.51
N PRO A 455 -31.84 16.38 -4.79
CA PRO A 455 -30.53 16.87 -5.21
C PRO A 455 -29.55 17.06 -4.02
N LEU A 456 -28.28 16.74 -4.26
CA LEU A 456 -27.16 16.94 -3.34
C LEU A 456 -26.70 18.41 -3.34
N THR A 457 -26.74 19.06 -2.18
CA THR A 457 -25.99 20.29 -1.90
C THR A 457 -24.62 19.96 -1.33
N SER A 458 -23.62 20.68 -1.82
CA SER A 458 -22.19 20.63 -1.50
C SER A 458 -21.84 20.74 -0.01
N SER A 459 -20.91 19.89 0.45
CA SER A 459 -19.92 20.27 1.45
C SER A 459 -18.69 19.36 1.34
N ASP A 460 -17.53 20.00 1.16
CA ASP A 460 -16.18 19.43 1.26
C ASP A 460 -15.98 18.70 2.59
N THR A 461 -15.25 17.58 2.59
CA THR A 461 -14.88 16.86 3.82
C THR A 461 -13.40 16.46 3.85
N SER A 462 -12.76 16.77 4.98
CA SER A 462 -11.38 16.48 5.36
C SER A 462 -11.25 15.14 6.11
N ASP A 463 -10.04 14.58 6.15
CA ASP A 463 -9.67 13.24 6.71
C ASP A 463 -10.02 12.97 8.21
N ASP A 464 -10.71 13.87 8.92
CA ASP A 464 -11.22 13.64 10.30
C ASP A 464 -12.50 12.77 10.35
N ASP A 465 -13.06 12.45 9.18
CA ASP A 465 -14.38 11.82 9.06
C ASP A 465 -14.40 10.30 9.20
N MET A 466 -13.25 9.63 9.34
CA MET A 466 -13.26 8.19 9.60
C MET A 466 -13.72 7.86 11.05
N TYR A 467 -13.70 8.85 11.96
CA TYR A 467 -14.29 8.74 13.31
C TYR A 467 -15.15 9.94 13.73
N GLY A 468 -15.43 10.88 12.80
CA GLY A 468 -16.44 11.93 12.93
C GLY A 468 -16.09 13.04 13.93
N VAL A 469 -14.87 13.57 13.90
CA VAL A 469 -14.53 14.73 14.74
C VAL A 469 -14.66 16.01 13.92
N GLU A 470 -15.90 16.41 13.62
CA GLU A 470 -16.25 17.66 12.92
C GLU A 470 -16.14 18.91 13.83
N SER A 471 -15.70 18.74 15.08
CA SER A 471 -15.70 19.78 16.10
C SER A 471 -14.36 20.53 16.15
N PRO A 472 -14.34 21.84 16.43
CA PRO A 472 -13.11 22.61 16.46
C PRO A 472 -12.19 22.18 17.62
N GLU A 473 -10.87 22.23 17.38
CA GLU A 473 -9.85 22.02 18.40
C GLU A 473 -9.90 23.11 19.48
N MET A 474 -9.64 22.73 20.72
CA MET A 474 -9.57 23.61 21.88
C MET A 474 -8.15 23.61 22.46
N SER A 475 -7.78 24.72 23.10
CA SER A 475 -6.56 24.78 23.90
C SER A 475 -6.63 23.77 25.05
N LEU A 476 -5.58 22.97 25.23
CA LEU A 476 -5.50 22.04 26.35
C LEU A 476 -5.45 22.79 27.70
N PRO A 477 -6.27 22.42 28.69
CA PRO A 477 -6.15 22.96 30.03
C PRO A 477 -4.88 22.42 30.72
N GLU A 478 -4.34 23.18 31.66
CA GLU A 478 -3.24 22.73 32.51
C GLU A 478 -3.73 21.71 33.54
N ILE A 479 -3.13 20.52 33.54
CA ILE A 479 -3.44 19.44 34.48
C ILE A 479 -2.33 19.36 35.51
N THR A 480 -2.56 19.89 36.72
CA THR A 480 -1.53 19.90 37.77
C THR A 480 -1.44 18.54 38.49
N PRO A 481 -0.27 18.19 39.05
CA PRO A 481 -0.12 17.00 39.89
C PRO A 481 -1.07 16.95 41.09
N GLU A 482 -1.40 18.10 41.68
CA GLU A 482 -2.37 18.21 42.78
C GLU A 482 -3.79 17.86 42.31
N LEU A 483 -4.16 18.30 41.10
CA LEU A 483 -5.45 17.96 40.50
C LEU A 483 -5.55 16.46 40.23
N MET A 484 -4.50 15.85 39.67
CA MET A 484 -4.47 14.39 39.45
C MET A 484 -4.57 13.62 40.77
N THR A 485 -3.81 14.03 41.78
CA THR A 485 -3.75 13.33 43.07
C THR A 485 -5.03 13.50 43.89
N SER A 486 -5.67 14.66 43.86
CA SER A 486 -6.92 14.90 44.57
C SER A 486 -8.10 14.12 43.97
N HIS A 487 -8.12 13.92 42.65
CA HIS A 487 -9.20 13.18 41.97
C HIS A 487 -9.01 11.67 41.94
N PHE A 488 -7.77 11.20 42.01
CA PHE A 488 -7.46 9.77 42.09
C PHE A 488 -6.60 9.49 43.35
N PRO A 489 -7.18 9.62 44.56
CA PRO A 489 -6.42 9.62 45.82
C PRO A 489 -5.78 8.28 46.19
N ASN A 490 -6.26 7.17 45.60
CA ASN A 490 -5.82 5.81 45.92
C ASN A 490 -4.81 5.24 44.90
N MET A 491 -4.14 6.09 44.12
CA MET A 491 -3.14 5.67 43.14
C MET A 491 -1.87 5.12 43.79
N SER A 492 -1.36 4.00 43.27
CA SER A 492 -0.03 3.51 43.60
C SER A 492 1.04 4.44 43.02
N GLU A 493 2.28 4.29 43.48
CA GLU A 493 3.41 5.05 42.92
C GLU A 493 3.63 4.77 41.41
N ALA A 494 3.37 3.53 40.98
CA ALA A 494 3.43 3.17 39.56
C ALA A 494 2.33 3.87 38.74
N ASP A 495 1.13 4.03 39.29
CA ASP A 495 0.02 4.72 38.60
C ASP A 495 0.31 6.22 38.46
N ARG A 496 0.95 6.84 39.47
CA ARG A 496 1.40 8.24 39.39
C ARG A 496 2.44 8.44 38.31
N GLN A 497 3.47 7.59 38.28
CA GLN A 497 4.51 7.63 37.24
C GLN A 497 3.93 7.40 35.85
N ALA A 498 2.89 6.58 35.73
CA ALA A 498 2.19 6.38 34.46
C ALA A 498 1.49 7.66 33.97
N LEU A 499 0.81 8.38 34.86
CA LEU A 499 0.14 9.64 34.53
C LEU A 499 1.15 10.75 34.23
N GLU A 500 2.25 10.84 34.97
CA GLU A 500 3.35 11.77 34.65
C GLU A 500 3.98 11.45 33.28
N TYR A 501 4.15 10.15 32.97
CA TYR A 501 4.61 9.71 31.67
C TYR A 501 3.64 10.14 30.55
N ILE A 502 2.33 10.05 30.78
CA ILE A 502 1.29 10.49 29.82
C ILE A 502 1.23 12.01 29.72
N ALA A 503 1.40 12.75 30.82
CA ALA A 503 1.35 14.21 30.81
C ALA A 503 2.55 14.85 30.08
N ASN A 504 3.67 14.12 29.97
CA ASN A 504 4.88 14.64 29.34
C ASN A 504 4.74 14.71 27.81
N PRO A 505 4.85 15.91 27.19
CA PRO A 505 4.70 16.10 25.75
C PRO A 505 5.75 15.38 24.90
N GLU A 506 6.89 14.97 25.48
CA GLU A 506 7.89 14.14 24.80
C GLU A 506 7.44 12.68 24.62
N ASN A 507 6.51 12.22 25.47
CA ASN A 507 6.02 10.85 25.47
C ASN A 507 4.64 10.71 24.84
N PHE A 508 3.81 11.75 24.93
CA PHE A 508 2.43 11.77 24.46
C PHE A 508 2.04 13.11 23.82
N SER A 509 1.12 13.07 22.86
CA SER A 509 0.32 14.23 22.50
C SER A 509 -1.13 14.03 22.84
N HIS A 510 -1.80 15.15 23.02
CA HIS A 510 -3.22 15.23 23.25
C HIS A 510 -3.81 16.33 22.35
N THR A 511 -4.97 16.05 21.77
CA THR A 511 -5.82 17.04 21.11
C THR A 511 -7.19 16.94 21.74
N LEU A 512 -7.75 18.07 22.17
CA LEU A 512 -9.09 18.18 22.74
C LEU A 512 -9.99 18.95 21.77
N TYR A 513 -11.19 18.45 21.55
CA TYR A 513 -12.18 19.03 20.64
C TYR A 513 -13.41 19.51 21.41
N ALA A 514 -14.13 20.47 20.85
CA ALA A 514 -15.25 21.15 21.50
C ALA A 514 -16.44 20.24 21.88
N ASP A 515 -16.58 19.08 21.24
CA ASP A 515 -17.60 18.07 21.56
C ASP A 515 -17.23 17.17 22.74
N GLY A 516 -16.07 17.38 23.36
CA GLY A 516 -15.52 16.55 24.43
C GLY A 516 -14.67 15.37 23.93
N THR A 517 -14.38 15.29 22.63
CA THR A 517 -13.48 14.28 22.07
C THR A 517 -12.04 14.61 22.45
N VAL A 518 -11.31 13.61 22.93
CA VAL A 518 -9.89 13.68 23.22
C VAL A 518 -9.17 12.60 22.44
N VAL A 519 -8.17 13.01 21.67
CA VAL A 519 -7.28 12.11 20.92
C VAL A 519 -5.92 12.17 21.57
N SER A 520 -5.38 11.02 21.98
CA SER A 520 -4.01 10.91 22.51
C SER A 520 -3.17 9.93 21.71
N PHE A 521 -1.93 10.30 21.44
CA PHE A 521 -0.93 9.45 20.77
C PHE A 521 0.31 9.32 21.64
N SER A 522 0.88 8.11 21.77
CA SER A 522 2.18 7.91 22.42
C SER A 522 3.32 7.84 21.39
N TYR A 523 4.45 8.50 21.64
CA TYR A 523 5.46 8.81 20.61
C TYR A 523 6.67 7.85 20.48
N LYS A 524 6.73 6.72 21.19
CA LYS A 524 7.90 5.82 21.14
C LYS A 524 7.62 4.51 20.41
N ARG A 525 8.52 4.16 19.45
CA ARG A 525 8.78 2.92 18.67
C ARG A 525 7.58 2.07 18.17
N PHE A 526 6.46 2.01 18.90
CA PHE A 526 5.14 1.52 18.52
C PHE A 526 4.05 2.43 19.14
N PRO A 527 3.34 3.26 18.37
CA PRO A 527 2.40 4.22 18.95
C PRO A 527 1.10 3.55 19.43
N GLY A 528 0.70 3.82 20.67
CA GLY A 528 -0.68 3.65 21.11
C GLY A 528 -1.53 4.85 20.68
N ARG A 529 -2.78 4.58 20.27
CA ARG A 529 -3.76 5.60 19.86
C ARG A 529 -5.02 5.46 20.71
N PHE A 530 -5.47 6.58 21.29
CA PHE A 530 -6.61 6.63 22.19
C PHE A 530 -7.55 7.78 21.78
N THR A 531 -8.69 7.46 21.19
CA THR A 531 -9.73 8.39 20.77
C THR A 531 -11.00 8.10 21.57
N ASN A 532 -11.32 8.99 22.50
CA ASN A 532 -12.44 8.83 23.41
C ASN A 532 -13.18 10.17 23.55
N ASN A 533 -14.50 10.12 23.62
CA ASN A 533 -15.37 11.28 23.86
C ASN A 533 -15.91 11.25 25.28
N TYR A 534 -15.71 12.34 26.01
CA TYR A 534 -16.11 12.48 27.41
C TYR A 534 -17.17 13.58 27.55
N LYS A 535 -18.35 13.19 28.02
CA LYS A 535 -19.41 14.09 28.49
C LYS A 535 -19.73 13.80 29.95
N PRO A 536 -20.39 14.72 30.68
CA PRO A 536 -20.66 14.53 32.10
C PRO A 536 -21.41 13.23 32.44
N ASP A 537 -22.31 12.81 31.55
CA ASP A 537 -23.25 11.71 31.73
C ASP A 537 -22.90 10.46 30.91
N THR A 538 -22.20 10.63 29.78
CA THR A 538 -21.90 9.56 28.82
C THR A 538 -20.46 9.63 28.32
N TRP A 539 -19.73 8.52 28.41
CA TRP A 539 -18.42 8.38 27.77
C TRP A 539 -18.50 7.42 26.60
N ALA A 540 -17.90 7.78 25.47
CA ALA A 540 -17.77 6.91 24.32
C ALA A 540 -16.30 6.63 24.04
N PHE A 541 -15.97 5.36 23.90
CA PHE A 541 -14.63 4.87 23.62
C PHE A 541 -14.62 4.37 22.18
N LEU A 542 -13.97 5.10 21.29
CA LEU A 542 -14.03 4.89 19.85
C LEU A 542 -12.85 4.04 19.37
N CYS A 543 -11.64 4.39 19.79
CA CYS A 543 -10.42 3.66 19.43
C CYS A 543 -9.43 3.69 20.58
N ASN A 544 -9.18 2.54 21.21
CA ASN A 544 -8.15 2.41 22.25
C ASN A 544 -7.23 1.27 21.88
N PHE A 545 -6.24 1.58 21.04
CA PHE A 545 -5.30 0.62 20.51
C PHE A 545 -3.93 0.79 21.17
N LYS A 546 -3.31 -0.35 21.49
CA LYS A 546 -1.96 -0.45 22.06
C LYS A 546 -1.30 -1.69 21.45
N SER A 547 -0.12 -1.54 20.85
CA SER A 547 0.62 -2.66 20.24
C SER A 547 0.97 -3.75 21.26
N GLN A 548 0.86 -5.03 20.87
CA GLN A 548 1.13 -6.19 21.73
C GLN A 548 2.58 -6.30 22.20
N GLU A 549 3.55 -5.69 21.51
CA GLU A 549 4.96 -5.66 21.96
C GLU A 549 5.18 -4.79 23.22
N ILE A 550 4.21 -3.93 23.55
CA ILE A 550 4.26 -3.05 24.72
C ILE A 550 3.88 -3.79 26.03
N ASP A 551 3.16 -4.91 25.94
CA ASP A 551 2.69 -5.67 27.10
C ASP A 551 3.78 -6.56 27.74
N LYS A 552 5.02 -6.52 27.22
CA LYS A 552 6.22 -7.12 27.84
C LYS A 552 6.90 -6.23 28.90
N GLY A 553 6.22 -5.19 29.40
CA GLY A 553 6.70 -4.33 30.50
C GLY A 553 7.65 -3.20 30.07
N VAL A 554 7.69 -2.86 28.79
CA VAL A 554 8.63 -1.85 28.24
C VAL A 554 8.15 -0.41 28.51
N TYR A 555 6.84 -0.20 28.73
CA TYR A 555 6.26 1.14 28.90
C TYR A 555 5.36 1.23 30.14
N PRO A 556 5.44 2.33 30.91
CA PRO A 556 4.89 2.38 32.25
C PRO A 556 3.40 2.79 32.31
N TYR A 557 2.56 2.41 31.34
CA TYR A 557 1.13 2.81 31.38
C TYR A 557 0.15 1.80 30.78
N PHE A 558 -1.11 1.92 31.21
CA PHE A 558 -2.27 1.18 30.72
C PHE A 558 -3.31 2.13 30.10
N ALA A 559 -4.25 1.57 29.33
CA ALA A 559 -5.35 2.32 28.73
C ALA A 559 -6.23 3.04 29.79
N SER A 560 -6.30 2.51 31.01
CA SER A 560 -6.96 3.16 32.15
C SER A 560 -6.30 4.48 32.54
N HIS A 561 -4.97 4.55 32.54
CA HIS A 561 -4.23 5.78 32.84
C HIS A 561 -4.47 6.84 31.76
N VAL A 562 -4.49 6.44 30.48
CA VAL A 562 -4.82 7.36 29.39
C VAL A 562 -6.25 7.89 29.53
N ALA A 563 -7.20 7.03 29.90
CA ALA A 563 -8.57 7.46 30.16
C ALA A 563 -8.69 8.44 31.33
N GLN A 564 -7.94 8.23 32.42
CA GLN A 564 -7.86 9.16 33.56
C GLN A 564 -7.34 10.54 33.15
N TYR A 565 -6.27 10.58 32.36
CA TYR A 565 -5.70 11.85 31.89
C TYR A 565 -6.63 12.56 30.89
N GLN A 566 -7.18 11.84 29.92
CA GLN A 566 -8.14 12.41 28.96
C GLN A 566 -9.42 12.92 29.62
N TYR A 567 -9.93 12.21 30.64
CA TYR A 567 -11.05 12.69 31.44
C TYR A 567 -10.73 14.04 32.08
N LEU A 568 -9.54 14.21 32.68
CA LEU A 568 -9.17 15.49 33.28
C LEU A 568 -9.09 16.61 32.24
N LEU A 569 -8.52 16.35 31.05
CA LEU A 569 -8.50 17.32 29.95
C LEU A 569 -9.91 17.79 29.57
N ALA A 570 -10.84 16.85 29.36
CA ALA A 570 -12.22 17.19 28.99
C ALA A 570 -12.99 17.83 30.16
N ALA A 571 -12.84 17.33 31.38
CA ALA A 571 -13.60 17.76 32.55
C ALA A 571 -13.19 19.15 33.04
N VAL A 572 -11.89 19.47 33.00
CA VAL A 572 -11.37 20.81 33.33
C VAL A 572 -11.84 21.80 32.29
N SER A 573 -11.69 21.48 31.00
CA SER A 573 -12.14 22.35 29.91
C SER A 573 -13.65 22.59 29.95
N GLY A 574 -14.45 21.56 30.27
CA GLY A 574 -15.90 21.66 30.35
C GLY A 574 -16.47 22.12 31.70
N GLY A 575 -15.64 22.30 32.74
CA GLY A 575 -16.08 22.78 34.05
C GLY A 575 -16.89 21.78 34.88
N TRP A 576 -16.69 20.47 34.68
CA TRP A 576 -17.43 19.39 35.36
C TRP A 576 -16.51 18.34 36.02
N VAL A 577 -15.32 18.78 36.41
CA VAL A 577 -14.34 18.04 37.21
C VAL A 577 -15.02 17.35 38.41
N GLY A 578 -14.97 16.01 38.44
CA GLY A 578 -15.53 15.16 39.51
C GLY A 578 -16.88 14.53 39.18
N GLN A 579 -17.52 14.93 38.07
CA GLN A 579 -18.70 14.25 37.55
C GLN A 579 -18.31 12.95 36.84
N MET A 580 -19.11 11.91 37.03
CA MET A 580 -18.87 10.56 36.50
C MET A 580 -20.05 10.11 35.63
N PRO A 581 -19.79 9.34 34.57
CA PRO A 581 -20.80 8.94 33.61
C PRO A 581 -21.77 7.93 34.22
N SER A 582 -23.01 7.98 33.75
CA SER A 582 -24.00 6.93 33.98
C SER A 582 -23.91 5.82 32.91
N THR A 583 -23.29 6.11 31.76
CA THR A 583 -23.14 5.18 30.64
C THR A 583 -21.75 5.28 30.03
N LEU A 584 -21.11 4.13 29.81
CA LEU A 584 -19.91 4.00 28.96
C LEU A 584 -20.25 3.18 27.73
N ILE A 585 -19.91 3.70 26.56
CA ILE A 585 -20.16 3.05 25.28
C ILE A 585 -18.81 2.64 24.69
N ARG A 586 -18.62 1.34 24.41
CA ARG A 586 -17.59 0.90 23.45
C ARG A 586 -18.20 0.96 22.08
N LYS A 587 -17.78 1.95 21.29
CA LYS A 587 -18.30 2.17 19.94
C LYS A 587 -17.53 1.34 18.92
N ASN A 588 -18.24 0.88 17.89
CA ASN A 588 -17.67 0.17 16.74
C ASN A 588 -16.65 -0.91 17.13
N VAL A 589 -17.08 -1.86 17.97
CA VAL A 589 -16.21 -2.96 18.41
C VAL A 589 -16.03 -3.95 17.27
N ILE A 590 -14.82 -4.01 16.72
CA ILE A 590 -14.41 -4.91 15.64
C ILE A 590 -13.61 -6.14 16.11
N ASN A 591 -13.33 -6.26 17.42
CA ASN A 591 -12.55 -7.36 17.97
C ASN A 591 -13.37 -8.67 17.93
N GLU A 592 -12.92 -9.61 17.10
CA GLU A 592 -13.63 -10.86 16.82
C GLU A 592 -13.86 -11.70 18.07
N ASP A 593 -12.87 -11.81 18.97
CA ASP A 593 -13.02 -12.51 20.26
C ASP A 593 -14.13 -11.89 21.11
N THR A 594 -14.23 -10.56 21.14
CA THR A 594 -15.27 -9.85 21.90
C THR A 594 -16.64 -10.14 21.31
N ILE A 595 -16.76 -10.11 19.98
CA ILE A 595 -18.02 -10.37 19.27
C ILE A 595 -18.44 -11.83 19.47
N ALA A 596 -17.55 -12.78 19.23
CA ALA A 596 -17.82 -14.21 19.35
C ALA A 596 -18.22 -14.60 20.79
N ASN A 597 -17.47 -14.15 21.80
CA ASN A 597 -17.73 -14.49 23.20
C ASN A 597 -18.97 -13.81 23.80
N THR A 598 -19.57 -12.86 23.09
CA THR A 598 -20.79 -12.16 23.54
C THR A 598 -22.00 -12.42 22.64
N ALA A 599 -21.81 -13.15 21.54
CA ALA A 599 -22.85 -13.47 20.58
C ALA A 599 -24.02 -14.21 21.25
N GLY A 600 -25.24 -13.71 21.04
CA GLY A 600 -26.47 -14.31 21.56
C GLY A 600 -26.71 -14.16 23.07
N LEU A 601 -25.73 -13.69 23.84
CA LEU A 601 -25.86 -13.52 25.30
C LEU A 601 -26.70 -12.28 25.65
N LYS A 602 -27.41 -12.34 26.78
CA LYS A 602 -28.23 -11.22 27.30
C LYS A 602 -28.12 -11.11 28.83
N GLY A 603 -28.49 -9.94 29.36
CA GLY A 603 -28.60 -9.71 30.80
C GLY A 603 -27.28 -9.92 31.54
N GLU A 604 -27.34 -10.60 32.69
CA GLU A 604 -26.17 -10.86 33.53
C GLU A 604 -25.11 -11.74 32.85
N GLN A 605 -25.53 -12.69 32.01
CA GLN A 605 -24.62 -13.54 31.24
C GLN A 605 -23.79 -12.71 30.25
N LEU A 606 -24.43 -11.77 29.53
CA LEU A 606 -23.74 -10.85 28.64
C LEU A 606 -22.77 -9.94 29.41
N MET A 607 -23.21 -9.40 30.54
CA MET A 607 -22.36 -8.52 31.35
C MET A 607 -21.12 -9.25 31.87
N SER A 608 -21.28 -10.46 32.40
CA SER A 608 -20.16 -11.28 32.87
C SER A 608 -19.24 -11.68 31.72
N ALA A 609 -19.79 -12.18 30.61
CA ALA A 609 -19.00 -12.58 29.45
C ALA A 609 -18.21 -11.41 28.86
N PHE A 610 -18.86 -10.25 28.67
CA PHE A 610 -18.19 -9.05 28.20
C PHE A 610 -17.05 -8.67 29.14
N LEU A 611 -17.33 -8.37 30.42
CA LEU A 611 -16.33 -7.80 31.33
C LEU A 611 -15.18 -8.75 31.67
N ASN A 612 -15.43 -10.06 31.75
CA ASN A 612 -14.45 -11.03 32.23
C ASN A 612 -13.75 -11.80 31.10
N ASN A 613 -14.44 -12.05 29.99
CA ASN A 613 -13.99 -13.00 28.97
C ASN A 613 -13.63 -12.34 27.63
N THR A 614 -13.76 -11.02 27.49
CA THR A 614 -13.42 -10.32 26.23
C THR A 614 -12.26 -9.34 26.40
N PRO A 615 -11.42 -9.14 25.37
CA PRO A 615 -10.38 -8.10 25.38
C PRO A 615 -10.93 -6.69 25.67
N ASN A 616 -12.00 -6.27 24.99
CA ASN A 616 -12.60 -4.95 25.16
C ASN A 616 -13.25 -4.78 26.54
N GLY A 617 -13.89 -5.83 27.06
CA GLY A 617 -14.52 -5.78 28.37
C GLY A 617 -13.51 -5.86 29.52
N LYS A 618 -12.41 -6.61 29.41
CA LYS A 618 -11.29 -6.58 30.39
C LYS A 618 -10.67 -5.18 30.50
N SER A 619 -10.44 -4.52 29.37
CA SER A 619 -9.99 -3.12 29.36
C SER A 619 -11.03 -2.20 30.01
N THR A 620 -12.32 -2.41 29.73
CA THR A 620 -13.41 -1.64 30.33
C THR A 620 -13.46 -1.83 31.83
N ALA A 621 -13.33 -3.06 32.34
CA ALA A 621 -13.32 -3.35 33.78
C ALA A 621 -12.19 -2.60 34.50
N LYS A 622 -10.98 -2.57 33.94
CA LYS A 622 -9.85 -1.81 34.50
C LYS A 622 -10.11 -0.29 34.51
N ILE A 623 -10.76 0.24 33.48
CA ILE A 623 -11.18 1.66 33.47
C ILE A 623 -12.20 1.91 34.58
N LEU A 624 -13.23 1.08 34.70
CA LEU A 624 -14.25 1.25 35.74
C LEU A 624 -13.64 1.19 37.15
N GLU A 625 -12.68 0.29 37.37
CA GLU A 625 -11.94 0.22 38.63
C GLU A 625 -11.16 1.52 38.92
N ALA A 626 -10.42 2.05 37.94
CA ALA A 626 -9.65 3.27 38.07
C ALA A 626 -10.50 4.51 38.42
N PHE A 627 -11.79 4.51 38.04
CA PHE A 627 -12.74 5.58 38.34
C PHE A 627 -13.69 5.28 39.50
N ASN A 628 -13.49 4.16 40.21
CA ASN A 628 -14.38 3.69 41.29
C ASN A 628 -15.85 3.56 40.83
N LEU A 629 -16.06 2.93 39.66
CA LEU A 629 -17.35 2.67 39.03
C LEU A 629 -17.64 1.17 38.97
N ASN A 630 -18.93 0.83 38.97
CA ASN A 630 -19.44 -0.53 38.80
C ASN A 630 -20.38 -0.58 37.60
N ALA A 631 -20.23 -1.59 36.75
CA ALA A 631 -21.22 -1.92 35.74
C ALA A 631 -22.47 -2.52 36.39
N THR A 632 -23.65 -2.04 36.00
CA THR A 632 -24.95 -2.57 36.44
C THR A 632 -25.65 -3.41 35.38
N SER A 633 -25.35 -3.15 34.10
CA SER A 633 -25.81 -3.96 32.97
C SER A 633 -24.99 -3.65 31.72
N VAL A 634 -24.89 -4.62 30.80
CA VAL A 634 -24.33 -4.43 29.46
C VAL A 634 -25.42 -4.74 28.43
N LYS A 635 -25.52 -3.90 27.39
CA LYS A 635 -26.41 -4.12 26.24
C LYS A 635 -25.60 -3.98 24.96
N ILE A 636 -25.84 -4.88 24.01
CA ILE A 636 -25.35 -4.75 22.64
C ILE A 636 -26.40 -4.00 21.82
N LYS A 637 -25.98 -2.99 21.06
CA LYS A 637 -26.78 -2.39 20.00
C LYS A 637 -25.99 -2.41 18.70
N ASN A 638 -26.61 -2.98 17.67
CA ASN A 638 -26.07 -2.96 16.32
C ASN A 638 -26.69 -1.76 15.60
N THR A 639 -25.86 -0.82 15.20
CA THR A 639 -26.29 0.40 14.52
C THR A 639 -25.51 0.51 13.23
N TYR A 640 -26.18 0.41 12.07
CA TYR A 640 -25.53 0.45 10.75
C TYR A 640 -24.38 -0.54 10.53
N GLY A 641 -24.42 -1.70 11.21
CA GLY A 641 -23.37 -2.72 11.15
C GLY A 641 -22.32 -2.64 12.27
N ASP A 642 -22.26 -1.52 13.00
CA ASP A 642 -21.35 -1.36 14.13
C ASP A 642 -21.91 -2.06 15.38
N VAL A 643 -21.10 -2.94 15.98
CA VAL A 643 -21.43 -3.57 17.26
C VAL A 643 -21.01 -2.64 18.40
N ASN A 644 -21.99 -2.09 19.11
CA ASN A 644 -21.75 -1.15 20.21
C ASN A 644 -22.15 -1.78 21.55
N PHE A 645 -21.28 -1.70 22.55
CA PHE A 645 -21.57 -2.15 23.91
C PHE A 645 -21.87 -0.96 24.81
N TYR A 646 -23.10 -0.89 25.31
CA TYR A 646 -23.58 0.09 26.26
C TYR A 646 -23.49 -0.49 27.66
N VAL A 647 -22.58 0.05 28.47
CA VAL A 647 -22.35 -0.35 29.85
C VAL A 647 -22.99 0.71 30.75
N ASN A 648 -24.05 0.34 31.45
CA ASN A 648 -24.67 1.22 32.46
C ASN A 648 -23.84 1.15 33.74
N LEU A 649 -23.66 2.30 34.39
CA LEU A 649 -22.70 2.48 35.48
C LEU A 649 -23.37 3.02 36.75
N LYS A 650 -22.79 2.68 37.90
CA LYS A 650 -23.04 3.32 39.19
C LYS A 650 -21.72 3.55 39.90
N ARG A 651 -21.64 4.58 40.75
CA ARG A 651 -20.47 4.77 41.61
C ARG A 651 -20.39 3.63 42.63
N LYS A 652 -19.17 3.15 42.90
CA LYS A 652 -18.90 2.17 43.96
C LYS A 652 -19.10 2.76 45.35
#